data_AF-A0A1B8DD19-F1
#
_entry.id   AF-A0A1B8DD19-F1
#
_cell.length_a   1.000
_cell.length_b   1.000
_cell.length_c   1.000
_cell.angle_alpha   90.00
_cell.angle_beta   90.00
_cell.angle_gamma   90.00
#
_symmetry.space_group_name_H-M   'P 1'
#
loop_
_entity.id
_entity.type
_entity.pdbx_description
1 polymer ?
#
loop_
_entity_poly.entity_id
_entity_poly.type
_entity_poly.pdbx_seq_one_letter_code
_entity_poly.pdbx_strand_id
1 'polypeptide(L)'
;MAPARSSTEGKKDRLRVIIAGGSISGLVLAHSLYCSDIDYVVLESRDEIAPQVGASIVVLPNGSRILDQLGIFDDVFGMVEPLENSLTWTGGDGKLIVDSNSPRLLKNRTGYPVSFLQRRDLLKVLYAHTPDKSKIHTSKRVCKVDHQDSGVVVHCQDGSKYFGDIVVGADGVHSTVRTLMQQHIELSSPGATKKDSNSISAEYSCIFGLGNAIQGVLHPGDSHRSYTKGYSTLSFVGRGGSMYFFFFSRLDKRYHGKDIPRYSKADMDEAVKPFLDIYMTDAIKFRQVWEKRTFANMSPLEESENQHWISDRFVCLGDSIHKMTPNLGAGGNAAIESAAALANSISKLKSTSPSTDEVRTVLKEFYAKRHERANATIKSANDLTRIEALATLTDKIMAIHAIPALRAFLPDVTCDSMVGAEMLDSLPPPARSLEATMPWDPESGIGKHESKFVRALYALPLLAILYGCANTMGPALGPGLPLLENAARAGEVALGDGRVVPLVTRYFGHKGFDDFIAIYVAAFTPSIGGQDPASRMQMISLLGDLIPIQAIWMIEGVRRGNFLTASHLLPTIFGIFFQLQGIGYMAPIYFFLHYVQSPLENYHASDNRLTQIGAVKTIIPTILLSYVAPTVAMFAAPTLATRQWVNGLFWQPFPVYAAILQRVFGMFVKDTTHRDRIDNPEADMPHLRRVYRFAGVAAACAFLYVRFKSPVSATEVFLEGIRNPGYDQICAFGAGAVFTLLSFRDLKKAKKVEAGWAKIIGTMAGLSLLVGPGAAMTAMWAWREEALAKKKVPVVKDN
;
A
#
# COMPACT_ATOMS: atom_id res chain seq x y z
N MET A 1 -4.64 -7.25 -39.05
CA MET A 1 -3.75 -7.58 -40.19
C MET A 1 -3.33 -6.29 -40.87
N ALA A 2 -2.08 -5.87 -40.70
CA ALA A 2 -1.48 -4.77 -41.45
C ALA A 2 -0.72 -5.34 -42.67
N PRO A 3 -0.58 -4.60 -43.79
CA PRO A 3 -0.03 -5.16 -45.01
C PRO A 3 1.50 -5.34 -44.91
N ALA A 4 1.98 -6.51 -45.33
CA ALA A 4 3.39 -6.80 -45.49
C ALA A 4 4.03 -5.86 -46.53
N ARG A 5 5.07 -5.12 -46.15
CA ARG A 5 5.91 -4.33 -47.07
C ARG A 5 7.23 -5.06 -47.31
N SER A 6 7.60 -5.16 -48.58
CA SER A 6 8.69 -6.01 -49.09
C SER A 6 10.07 -5.60 -48.58
N SER A 7 10.89 -6.62 -48.39
CA SER A 7 12.30 -6.57 -47.99
C SER A 7 13.24 -6.23 -49.14
N THR A 8 14.43 -5.77 -48.75
CA THR A 8 15.72 -5.74 -49.47
C THR A 8 15.90 -4.75 -50.62
N GLU A 9 16.39 -3.54 -50.29
CA GLU A 9 17.74 -3.06 -50.64
C GLU A 9 17.98 -1.65 -50.05
N GLY A 10 19.15 -1.45 -49.42
CA GLY A 10 19.75 -0.16 -49.01
C GLY A 10 18.92 0.82 -48.18
N LYS A 11 19.00 0.78 -46.83
CA LYS A 11 18.67 1.97 -46.01
C LYS A 11 19.67 2.18 -44.89
N LYS A 12 20.60 3.11 -45.13
CA LYS A 12 21.34 3.86 -44.11
C LYS A 12 20.46 4.94 -43.45
N ASP A 13 19.13 4.85 -43.62
CA ASP A 13 18.15 5.92 -43.39
C ASP A 13 17.26 5.67 -42.16
N ARG A 14 17.61 4.75 -41.26
CA ARG A 14 16.85 4.50 -40.03
C ARG A 14 17.76 4.19 -38.87
N LEU A 15 17.45 4.81 -37.72
CA LEU A 15 18.05 4.49 -36.43
C LEU A 15 17.92 2.98 -36.17
N ARG A 16 19.05 2.32 -35.88
CA ARG A 16 19.12 0.87 -35.66
C ARG A 16 19.68 0.53 -34.28
N VAL A 17 18.94 -0.31 -33.55
CA VAL A 17 19.33 -0.85 -32.25
C VAL A 17 19.76 -2.31 -32.38
N ILE A 18 20.98 -2.65 -31.94
CA ILE A 18 21.47 -4.04 -31.89
C ILE A 18 21.20 -4.60 -30.50
N ILE A 19 20.40 -5.66 -30.41
CA ILE A 19 20.02 -6.31 -29.16
C ILE A 19 20.79 -7.62 -29.02
N ALA A 20 21.70 -7.71 -28.06
CA ALA A 20 22.37 -8.96 -27.71
C ALA A 20 21.50 -9.76 -26.73
N GLY A 21 20.97 -10.90 -27.18
CA GLY A 21 20.12 -11.81 -26.39
C GLY A 21 18.65 -11.80 -26.83
N GLY A 22 18.16 -12.97 -27.26
CA GLY A 22 16.76 -13.25 -27.60
C GLY A 22 15.94 -13.75 -26.42
N SER A 23 16.16 -13.18 -25.23
CA SER A 23 15.42 -13.52 -24.01
C SER A 23 14.10 -12.73 -23.91
N ILE A 24 13.39 -12.84 -22.77
CA ILE A 24 12.15 -12.09 -22.55
C ILE A 24 12.37 -10.59 -22.78
N SER A 25 13.44 -10.05 -22.22
CA SER A 25 13.71 -8.62 -22.29
C SER A 25 14.11 -8.17 -23.70
N GLY A 26 14.89 -8.99 -24.42
CA GLY A 26 15.28 -8.72 -25.80
C GLY A 26 14.13 -8.79 -26.78
N LEU A 27 13.27 -9.82 -26.68
CA LEU A 27 12.09 -9.96 -27.55
C LEU A 27 11.03 -8.89 -27.28
N VAL A 28 10.80 -8.55 -26.00
CA VAL A 28 9.89 -7.45 -25.66
C VAL A 28 10.45 -6.12 -26.16
N LEU A 29 11.75 -5.85 -25.99
CA LEU A 29 12.36 -4.64 -26.54
C LEU A 29 12.24 -4.58 -28.06
N ALA A 30 12.51 -5.68 -28.76
CA ALA A 30 12.37 -5.75 -30.22
C ALA A 30 10.94 -5.40 -30.68
N HIS A 31 9.92 -5.94 -30.02
CA HIS A 31 8.53 -5.59 -30.31
C HIS A 31 8.23 -4.12 -29.96
N SER A 32 8.64 -3.65 -28.79
CA SER A 32 8.49 -2.26 -28.38
C SER A 32 9.12 -1.26 -29.37
N LEU A 33 10.32 -1.55 -29.86
CA LEU A 33 11.00 -0.72 -30.86
C LEU A 33 10.27 -0.74 -32.20
N TYR A 34 9.72 -1.89 -32.61
CA TYR A 34 8.87 -1.98 -33.80
C TYR A 34 7.64 -1.07 -33.69
N CYS A 35 6.94 -1.10 -32.55
CA CYS A 35 5.77 -0.26 -32.28
C CYS A 35 6.13 1.24 -32.25
N SER A 36 7.38 1.57 -31.94
CA SER A 36 7.91 2.94 -31.97
C SER A 36 8.61 3.31 -33.29
N ASP A 37 8.45 2.52 -34.36
CA ASP A 37 9.02 2.74 -35.70
C ASP A 37 10.56 2.83 -35.74
N ILE A 38 11.25 2.07 -34.87
CA ILE A 38 12.71 2.01 -34.78
C ILE A 38 13.21 0.66 -35.34
N ASP A 39 14.30 0.70 -36.12
CA ASP A 39 14.89 -0.52 -36.67
C ASP A 39 15.70 -1.27 -35.59
N TYR A 40 15.75 -2.60 -35.69
CA TYR A 40 16.46 -3.42 -34.73
C TYR A 40 17.02 -4.70 -35.35
N VAL A 41 17.94 -5.34 -34.64
CA VAL A 41 18.37 -6.72 -34.89
C VAL A 41 18.62 -7.41 -33.56
N VAL A 42 18.17 -8.65 -33.42
CA VAL A 42 18.37 -9.48 -32.22
C VAL A 42 19.41 -10.55 -32.53
N LEU A 43 20.44 -10.64 -31.70
CA LEU A 43 21.53 -11.60 -31.79
C LEU A 43 21.44 -12.56 -30.61
N GLU A 44 20.87 -13.74 -30.81
CA GLU A 44 20.78 -14.80 -29.80
C GLU A 44 21.96 -15.76 -29.93
N SER A 45 22.62 -16.01 -28.81
CA SER A 45 23.80 -16.88 -28.73
C SER A 45 23.50 -18.37 -28.95
N ARG A 46 22.31 -18.82 -28.56
CA ARG A 46 21.81 -20.19 -28.76
C ARG A 46 21.27 -20.36 -30.17
N ASP A 47 21.19 -21.60 -30.60
CA ASP A 47 20.58 -22.03 -31.87
C ASP A 47 19.06 -21.90 -31.88
N GLU A 48 18.41 -21.91 -30.71
CA GLU A 48 16.97 -21.73 -30.53
C GLU A 48 16.58 -20.65 -29.49
N ILE A 49 15.43 -19.98 -29.70
CA ILE A 49 14.92 -18.88 -28.85
C ILE A 49 14.22 -19.38 -27.57
N ALA A 50 13.52 -20.51 -27.64
CA ALA A 50 12.71 -21.03 -26.54
C ALA A 50 13.18 -22.43 -26.08
N PRO A 51 14.41 -22.55 -25.54
CA PRO A 51 14.96 -23.82 -25.12
C PRO A 51 14.27 -24.38 -23.87
N GLN A 52 14.17 -25.71 -23.77
CA GLN A 52 13.64 -26.43 -22.60
C GLN A 52 14.68 -26.51 -21.47
N VAL A 53 15.16 -25.36 -20.99
CA VAL A 53 16.20 -25.28 -19.94
C VAL A 53 15.81 -24.37 -18.77
N GLY A 54 14.78 -23.55 -18.94
CA GLY A 54 14.34 -22.57 -17.94
C GLY A 54 13.35 -23.15 -16.94
N ALA A 55 13.28 -22.54 -15.77
CA ALA A 55 12.22 -22.73 -14.79
C ALA A 55 10.88 -22.14 -15.30
N SER A 56 9.96 -21.92 -14.37
CA SER A 56 8.78 -21.08 -14.57
C SER A 56 9.06 -19.59 -14.37
N ILE A 57 8.07 -18.78 -14.71
CA ILE A 57 8.04 -17.34 -14.52
C ILE A 57 6.67 -16.91 -14.00
N VAL A 58 6.66 -15.88 -13.16
CA VAL A 58 5.47 -15.13 -12.80
C VAL A 58 5.36 -13.92 -13.74
N VAL A 59 4.24 -13.73 -14.42
CA VAL A 59 3.88 -12.46 -15.04
C VAL A 59 2.99 -11.70 -14.05
N LEU A 60 3.52 -10.60 -13.53
CA LEU A 60 2.87 -9.72 -12.57
C LEU A 60 2.08 -8.63 -13.33
N PRO A 61 1.20 -7.88 -12.64
CA PRO A 61 0.37 -6.86 -13.30
C PRO A 61 1.13 -5.80 -14.10
N ASN A 62 2.29 -5.34 -13.63
CA ASN A 62 3.10 -4.37 -14.36
C ASN A 62 3.64 -4.93 -15.69
N GLY A 63 4.10 -6.18 -15.70
CA GLY A 63 4.48 -6.87 -16.94
C GLY A 63 3.27 -7.14 -17.84
N SER A 64 2.16 -7.60 -17.24
CA SER A 64 0.91 -7.91 -17.95
C SER A 64 0.39 -6.71 -18.73
N ARG A 65 0.42 -5.51 -18.13
CA ARG A 65 -0.03 -4.27 -18.77
C ARG A 65 0.75 -3.94 -20.05
N ILE A 66 2.07 -4.13 -20.05
CA ILE A 66 2.90 -3.92 -21.24
C ILE A 66 2.64 -5.01 -22.28
N LEU A 67 2.51 -6.28 -21.85
CA LEU A 67 2.16 -7.37 -22.77
C LEU A 67 0.77 -7.20 -23.39
N ASP A 68 -0.18 -6.56 -22.70
CA ASP A 68 -1.51 -6.24 -23.23
C ASP A 68 -1.42 -5.14 -24.29
N GLN A 69 -0.61 -4.09 -24.08
CA GLN A 69 -0.34 -3.09 -25.14
C GLN A 69 0.22 -3.73 -26.42
N LEU A 70 1.10 -4.73 -26.27
CA LEU A 70 1.70 -5.45 -27.38
C LEU A 70 0.77 -6.52 -28.01
N GLY A 71 -0.46 -6.69 -27.49
CA GLY A 71 -1.41 -7.70 -28.00
C GLY A 71 -1.07 -9.15 -27.63
N ILE A 72 -0.22 -9.35 -26.62
CA ILE A 72 0.35 -10.65 -26.24
C ILE A 72 -0.38 -11.25 -25.02
N PHE A 73 -0.94 -10.40 -24.16
CA PHE A 73 -1.42 -10.81 -22.84
C PHE A 73 -2.52 -11.89 -22.90
N ASP A 74 -3.46 -11.83 -23.85
CA ASP A 74 -4.55 -12.82 -23.92
C ASP A 74 -4.05 -14.24 -24.21
N ASP A 75 -3.02 -14.41 -25.04
CA ASP A 75 -2.40 -15.72 -25.27
C ASP A 75 -1.68 -16.22 -24.02
N VAL A 76 -1.01 -15.33 -23.29
CA VAL A 76 -0.39 -15.66 -21.99
C VAL A 76 -1.45 -16.08 -20.98
N PHE A 77 -2.52 -15.29 -20.85
CA PHE A 77 -3.62 -15.55 -19.94
C PHE A 77 -4.34 -16.87 -20.29
N GLY A 78 -4.49 -17.17 -21.58
CA GLY A 78 -5.05 -18.41 -22.08
C GLY A 78 -4.23 -19.66 -21.73
N MET A 79 -2.99 -19.54 -21.26
CA MET A 79 -2.16 -20.69 -20.87
C MET A 79 -2.12 -20.94 -19.35
N VAL A 80 -2.64 -20.04 -18.53
CA VAL A 80 -2.44 -20.08 -17.06
C VAL A 80 -3.72 -20.41 -16.31
N GLU A 81 -3.54 -20.87 -15.08
CA GLU A 81 -4.57 -20.74 -14.03
C GLU A 81 -4.21 -19.50 -13.20
N PRO A 82 -5.08 -18.47 -13.13
CA PRO A 82 -4.79 -17.28 -12.34
C PRO A 82 -4.68 -17.62 -10.85
N LEU A 83 -3.73 -17.02 -10.15
CA LEU A 83 -3.65 -17.22 -8.70
C LEU A 83 -4.84 -16.54 -8.00
N GLU A 84 -5.47 -17.28 -7.10
CA GLU A 84 -6.59 -16.83 -6.28
C GLU A 84 -6.19 -16.67 -4.81
N ASN A 85 -5.46 -17.66 -4.26
CA ASN A 85 -5.08 -17.69 -2.85
C ASN A 85 -3.57 -17.80 -2.66
N SER A 86 -3.10 -17.25 -1.55
CA SER A 86 -1.72 -17.35 -1.08
C SER A 86 -1.72 -17.84 0.35
N LEU A 87 -1.17 -19.04 0.54
CA LEU A 87 -1.06 -19.70 1.83
C LEU A 87 0.40 -19.78 2.27
N THR A 88 0.65 -19.42 3.53
CA THR A 88 1.98 -19.47 4.14
C THR A 88 1.98 -20.44 5.32
N TRP A 89 2.96 -21.32 5.35
CA TRP A 89 3.10 -22.40 6.32
C TRP A 89 4.43 -22.28 7.09
N THR A 90 4.53 -22.93 8.24
CA THR A 90 5.82 -23.22 8.87
C THR A 90 6.35 -24.54 8.32
N GLY A 91 7.59 -24.56 7.82
CA GLY A 91 8.14 -25.78 7.19
C GLY A 91 8.58 -26.87 8.18
N GLY A 92 8.72 -26.53 9.47
CA GLY A 92 9.11 -27.50 10.52
C GLY A 92 7.96 -28.40 11.00
N ASP A 93 6.74 -27.86 11.10
CA ASP A 93 5.57 -28.53 11.68
C ASP A 93 4.29 -28.39 10.82
N GLY A 94 4.37 -27.76 9.65
CA GLY A 94 3.26 -27.68 8.69
C GLY A 94 2.11 -26.76 9.12
N LYS A 95 2.32 -25.85 10.07
CA LYS A 95 1.26 -24.98 10.59
C LYS A 95 0.96 -23.83 9.63
N LEU A 96 -0.31 -23.65 9.28
CA LEU A 96 -0.77 -22.48 8.52
C LEU A 96 -0.63 -21.21 9.36
N ILE A 97 0.07 -20.21 8.82
CA ILE A 97 0.27 -18.89 9.47
C ILE A 97 -0.39 -17.74 8.70
N VAL A 98 -0.56 -17.87 7.38
CA VAL A 98 -1.28 -16.89 6.57
C VAL A 98 -2.20 -17.60 5.60
N ASP A 99 -3.46 -17.18 5.55
CA ASP A 99 -4.44 -17.50 4.52
C ASP A 99 -4.93 -16.17 3.94
N SER A 100 -4.67 -15.94 2.66
CA SER A 100 -4.97 -14.65 2.02
C SER A 100 -5.45 -14.79 0.58
N ASN A 101 -6.49 -14.03 0.25
CA ASN A 101 -6.96 -13.79 -1.12
C ASN A 101 -6.28 -12.58 -1.80
N SER A 102 -5.07 -12.20 -1.35
CA SER A 102 -4.28 -11.10 -1.93
C SER A 102 -4.19 -11.16 -3.46
N PRO A 103 -3.97 -12.32 -4.13
CA PRO A 103 -3.91 -12.39 -5.59
C PRO A 103 -5.18 -11.87 -6.30
N ARG A 104 -6.37 -12.19 -5.76
CA ARG A 104 -7.65 -11.65 -6.27
C ARG A 104 -7.75 -10.13 -6.08
N LEU A 105 -7.26 -9.63 -4.95
CA LEU A 105 -7.26 -8.20 -4.68
C LEU A 105 -6.32 -7.45 -5.65
N LEU A 106 -5.14 -8.00 -5.92
CA LEU A 106 -4.21 -7.48 -6.93
C LEU A 106 -4.87 -7.40 -8.31
N LYS A 107 -5.61 -8.45 -8.71
CA LYS A 107 -6.37 -8.47 -9.96
C LYS A 107 -7.35 -7.30 -10.07
N ASN A 108 -8.19 -7.10 -9.05
CA ASN A 108 -9.18 -6.01 -9.07
C ASN A 108 -8.51 -4.62 -9.03
N ARG A 109 -7.44 -4.49 -8.24
CA ARG A 109 -6.71 -3.23 -8.11
C ARG A 109 -6.01 -2.81 -9.39
N THR A 110 -5.47 -3.75 -10.15
CA THR A 110 -4.57 -3.45 -11.28
C THR A 110 -5.19 -3.74 -12.65
N GLY A 111 -6.26 -4.52 -12.69
CA GLY A 111 -6.87 -5.08 -13.91
C GLY A 111 -6.27 -6.42 -14.36
N TYR A 112 -5.17 -6.88 -13.76
CA TYR A 112 -4.43 -8.07 -14.20
C TYR A 112 -4.16 -9.05 -13.05
N PRO A 113 -4.35 -10.36 -13.26
CA PRO A 113 -4.01 -11.38 -12.28
C PRO A 113 -2.52 -11.65 -12.21
N VAL A 114 -2.10 -12.31 -11.12
CA VAL A 114 -0.79 -12.95 -11.05
C VAL A 114 -0.84 -14.24 -11.88
N SER A 115 -0.05 -14.29 -12.96
CA SER A 115 -0.09 -15.36 -13.95
C SER A 115 1.19 -16.19 -13.89
N PHE A 116 1.06 -17.50 -13.65
CA PHE A 116 2.22 -18.38 -13.50
C PHE A 116 2.31 -19.40 -14.64
N LEU A 117 3.45 -19.47 -15.32
CA LEU A 117 3.65 -20.35 -16.47
C LEU A 117 5.10 -20.80 -16.63
N GLN A 118 5.35 -21.74 -17.55
CA GLN A 118 6.72 -22.09 -17.93
C GLN A 118 7.35 -20.91 -18.69
N ARG A 119 8.61 -20.58 -18.37
CA ARG A 119 9.35 -19.52 -19.07
C ARG A 119 9.45 -19.78 -20.57
N ARG A 120 9.58 -21.05 -20.96
CA ARG A 120 9.62 -21.46 -22.37
C ARG A 120 8.35 -21.07 -23.12
N ASP A 121 7.19 -21.25 -22.52
CA ASP A 121 5.92 -20.98 -23.18
C ASP A 121 5.70 -19.48 -23.36
N LEU A 122 6.09 -18.67 -22.37
CA LEU A 122 6.14 -17.21 -22.55
C LEU A 122 7.07 -16.81 -23.71
N LEU A 123 8.28 -17.38 -23.80
CA LEU A 123 9.21 -17.08 -24.90
C LEU A 123 8.66 -17.49 -26.26
N LYS A 124 7.98 -18.64 -26.36
CA LYS A 124 7.31 -19.06 -27.60
C LYS A 124 6.26 -18.04 -28.05
N VAL A 125 5.42 -17.57 -27.13
CA VAL A 125 4.40 -16.57 -27.43
C VAL A 125 5.05 -15.24 -27.82
N LEU A 126 6.03 -14.75 -27.07
CA LEU A 126 6.78 -13.54 -27.43
C LEU A 126 7.42 -13.63 -28.82
N TYR A 127 8.04 -14.76 -29.15
CA TYR A 127 8.65 -14.99 -30.45
C TYR A 127 7.60 -15.09 -31.57
N ALA A 128 6.48 -15.78 -31.32
CA ALA A 128 5.38 -15.91 -32.28
C ALA A 128 4.80 -14.54 -32.66
N HIS A 129 4.64 -13.65 -31.66
CA HIS A 129 4.17 -12.27 -31.81
C HIS A 129 5.24 -11.29 -32.28
N THR A 130 6.50 -11.72 -32.43
CA THR A 130 7.54 -10.82 -32.92
C THR A 130 7.19 -10.38 -34.36
N PRO A 131 7.09 -9.06 -34.63
CA PRO A 131 6.61 -8.54 -35.91
C PRO A 131 7.47 -8.94 -37.12
N ASP A 132 8.80 -8.96 -36.97
CA ASP A 132 9.73 -9.33 -38.03
C ASP A 132 10.77 -10.34 -37.53
N LYS A 133 10.45 -11.62 -37.73
CA LYS A 133 11.31 -12.74 -37.32
C LYS A 133 12.63 -12.80 -38.11
N SER A 134 12.71 -12.18 -39.29
CA SER A 134 13.94 -12.18 -40.11
C SER A 134 15.09 -11.41 -39.46
N LYS A 135 14.77 -10.52 -38.51
CA LYS A 135 15.70 -9.73 -37.71
C LYS A 135 16.19 -10.43 -36.45
N ILE A 136 15.77 -11.67 -36.22
CA ILE A 136 16.26 -12.50 -35.12
C ILE A 136 17.24 -13.51 -35.67
N HIS A 137 18.51 -13.39 -35.30
CA HIS A 137 19.57 -14.30 -35.70
C HIS A 137 20.03 -15.12 -34.51
N THR A 138 19.86 -16.44 -34.59
CA THR A 138 20.36 -17.41 -33.62
C THR A 138 21.80 -17.81 -33.93
N SER A 139 22.46 -18.47 -32.97
CA SER A 139 23.89 -18.83 -33.02
C SER A 139 24.82 -17.63 -33.19
N LYS A 140 24.39 -16.44 -32.78
CA LYS A 140 25.13 -15.16 -32.84
C LYS A 140 25.58 -14.74 -31.44
N ARG A 141 26.66 -15.34 -30.96
CA ARG A 141 27.30 -14.93 -29.70
C ARG A 141 28.13 -13.66 -29.93
N VAL A 142 27.70 -12.54 -29.35
CA VAL A 142 28.48 -11.29 -29.33
C VAL A 142 29.81 -11.50 -28.58
N CYS A 143 30.90 -10.98 -29.12
CA CYS A 143 32.24 -11.08 -28.49
C CYS A 143 33.03 -9.77 -28.48
N LYS A 144 32.70 -8.79 -29.33
CA LYS A 144 33.38 -7.50 -29.40
C LYS A 144 32.43 -6.42 -29.92
N VAL A 145 32.63 -5.17 -29.49
CA VAL A 145 31.95 -3.99 -30.01
C VAL A 145 32.99 -2.92 -30.31
N ASP A 146 33.03 -2.44 -31.56
CA ASP A 146 33.87 -1.33 -31.99
C ASP A 146 33.03 -0.06 -32.13
N HIS A 147 33.49 1.05 -31.53
CA HIS A 147 32.87 2.36 -31.70
C HIS A 147 33.37 3.05 -32.97
N GLN A 148 32.46 3.72 -33.68
CA GLN A 148 32.74 4.55 -34.85
C GLN A 148 32.08 5.92 -34.68
N ASP A 149 32.52 6.93 -35.43
CA ASP A 149 31.98 8.30 -35.33
C ASP A 149 30.46 8.36 -35.55
N SER A 150 29.92 7.44 -36.37
CA SER A 150 28.50 7.37 -36.73
C SER A 150 27.74 6.20 -36.10
N GLY A 151 28.33 5.41 -35.18
CA GLY A 151 27.63 4.27 -34.59
C GLY A 151 28.54 3.23 -33.91
N VAL A 152 28.10 1.98 -33.92
CA VAL A 152 28.80 0.82 -33.36
C VAL A 152 28.79 -0.36 -34.34
N VAL A 153 29.84 -1.18 -34.29
CA VAL A 153 29.94 -2.46 -34.98
C VAL A 153 30.01 -3.57 -33.96
N VAL A 154 29.02 -4.45 -33.96
CA VAL A 154 28.95 -5.61 -33.06
C VAL A 154 29.45 -6.84 -33.80
N HIS A 155 30.44 -7.51 -33.22
CA HIS A 155 31.08 -8.70 -33.76
C HIS A 155 30.57 -9.95 -33.04
N CYS A 156 30.26 -10.98 -33.83
CA CYS A 156 29.89 -12.29 -33.33
C CYS A 156 31.07 -13.27 -33.43
N GLN A 157 31.03 -14.31 -32.59
CA GLN A 157 32.08 -15.34 -32.52
C GLN A 157 32.28 -16.10 -33.84
N ASP A 158 31.24 -16.21 -34.66
CA ASP A 158 31.29 -16.82 -36.00
C ASP A 158 31.90 -15.90 -37.08
N GLY A 159 32.36 -14.71 -36.70
CA GLY A 159 32.95 -13.71 -37.59
C GLY A 159 31.95 -12.75 -38.23
N SER A 160 30.63 -12.96 -38.06
CA SER A 160 29.62 -12.04 -38.58
C SER A 160 29.63 -10.69 -37.85
N LYS A 161 29.25 -9.63 -38.56
CA LYS A 161 29.29 -8.24 -38.09
C LYS A 161 27.95 -7.54 -38.35
N TYR A 162 27.53 -6.75 -37.38
CA TYR A 162 26.28 -5.99 -37.44
C TYR A 162 26.56 -4.52 -37.10
N PHE A 163 26.06 -3.61 -37.94
CA PHE A 163 26.19 -2.17 -37.76
C PHE A 163 24.89 -1.59 -37.17
N GLY A 164 25.01 -0.65 -36.24
CA GLY A 164 23.88 0.04 -35.61
C GLY A 164 24.31 1.28 -34.84
N ASP A 165 23.36 1.98 -34.25
CA ASP A 165 23.59 3.24 -33.53
C ASP A 165 23.70 3.05 -32.02
N ILE A 166 23.05 2.01 -31.50
CA ILE A 166 22.97 1.65 -30.08
C ILE A 166 23.14 0.14 -29.95
N VAL A 167 23.91 -0.31 -28.96
CA VAL A 167 24.01 -1.72 -28.58
C VAL A 167 23.39 -1.96 -27.20
N VAL A 168 22.54 -2.98 -27.12
CA VAL A 168 21.77 -3.33 -25.93
C VAL A 168 22.20 -4.69 -25.39
N GLY A 169 22.60 -4.73 -24.12
CA GLY A 169 22.86 -5.96 -23.37
C GLY A 169 21.59 -6.52 -22.73
N ALA A 170 20.98 -7.50 -23.40
CA ALA A 170 19.84 -8.30 -22.92
C ALA A 170 20.21 -9.79 -22.75
N ASP A 171 21.51 -10.05 -22.54
CA ASP A 171 22.21 -11.34 -22.58
C ASP A 171 22.40 -11.97 -21.17
N GLY A 172 21.62 -11.51 -20.18
CA GLY A 172 21.48 -12.15 -18.87
C GLY A 172 22.61 -11.88 -17.87
N VAL A 173 22.60 -12.61 -16.75
CA VAL A 173 23.48 -12.34 -15.60
C VAL A 173 24.97 -12.37 -15.92
N HIS A 174 25.41 -13.20 -16.87
CA HIS A 174 26.79 -13.26 -17.36
C HIS A 174 27.00 -12.44 -18.65
N SER A 175 26.34 -11.29 -18.74
CA SER A 175 26.34 -10.39 -19.90
C SER A 175 27.75 -10.07 -20.41
N THR A 176 27.99 -10.40 -21.69
CA THR A 176 29.19 -9.99 -22.42
C THR A 176 29.13 -8.51 -22.76
N VAL A 177 27.95 -7.98 -23.12
CA VAL A 177 27.80 -6.55 -23.43
C VAL A 177 28.09 -5.68 -22.21
N ARG A 178 27.65 -6.07 -21.01
CA ARG A 178 28.01 -5.38 -19.76
C ARG A 178 29.53 -5.35 -19.56
N THR A 179 30.22 -6.47 -19.77
CA THR A 179 31.68 -6.52 -19.65
C THR A 179 32.37 -5.61 -20.66
N LEU A 180 31.94 -5.62 -21.92
CA LEU A 180 32.49 -4.73 -22.96
C LEU A 180 32.22 -3.25 -22.65
N MET A 181 31.03 -2.93 -22.15
CA MET A 181 30.67 -1.58 -21.70
C MET A 181 31.58 -1.13 -20.55
N GLN A 182 31.80 -1.98 -19.55
CA GLN A 182 32.70 -1.67 -18.43
C GLN A 182 34.14 -1.43 -18.93
N GLN A 183 34.64 -2.26 -19.83
CA GLN A 183 35.95 -2.05 -20.45
C GLN A 183 36.03 -0.72 -21.21
N HIS A 184 34.97 -0.34 -21.93
CA HIS A 184 34.89 0.95 -22.63
C HIS A 184 34.93 2.13 -21.66
N ILE A 185 34.22 2.05 -20.53
CA ILE A 185 34.28 3.07 -19.46
C ILE A 185 35.72 3.20 -18.95
N GLU A 186 36.39 2.09 -18.65
CA GLU A 186 37.75 2.05 -18.10
C GLU A 186 38.81 2.68 -19.03
N LEU A 187 38.60 2.66 -20.35
CA LEU A 187 39.49 3.34 -21.30
C LEU A 187 39.51 4.86 -21.11
N SER A 188 38.35 5.44 -20.76
CA SER A 188 38.18 6.89 -20.57
C SER A 188 38.31 7.33 -19.11
N SER A 189 38.02 6.43 -18.17
CA SER A 189 37.98 6.71 -16.73
C SER A 189 38.44 5.48 -15.93
N PRO A 190 39.77 5.26 -15.82
CA PRO A 190 40.31 4.13 -15.08
C PRO A 190 39.85 4.09 -13.62
N GLY A 191 39.37 2.93 -13.17
CA GLY A 191 38.86 2.65 -11.83
C GLY A 191 37.37 2.92 -11.62
N ALA A 192 36.66 3.50 -12.59
CA ALA A 192 35.26 3.88 -12.45
C ALA A 192 34.32 2.67 -12.24
N THR A 193 34.65 1.50 -12.79
CA THR A 193 33.81 0.29 -12.74
C THR A 193 34.16 -0.66 -11.59
N LYS A 194 35.06 -0.26 -10.68
CA LYS A 194 35.54 -1.12 -9.58
C LYS A 194 34.44 -1.70 -8.68
N LYS A 195 33.33 -0.97 -8.51
CA LYS A 195 32.16 -1.45 -7.74
C LYS A 195 31.37 -2.52 -8.49
N ASP A 196 31.31 -2.42 -9.82
CA ASP A 196 30.51 -3.31 -10.66
C ASP A 196 31.24 -4.62 -10.99
N SER A 197 32.57 -4.60 -11.05
CA SER A 197 33.39 -5.77 -11.46
C SER A 197 33.33 -6.96 -10.51
N ASN A 198 32.90 -6.76 -9.25
CA ASN A 198 32.67 -7.80 -8.24
C ASN A 198 31.23 -7.79 -7.68
N SER A 199 30.27 -7.24 -8.43
CA SER A 199 28.91 -7.01 -7.92
C SER A 199 28.05 -8.26 -7.78
N ILE A 200 28.37 -9.36 -8.49
CA ILE A 200 27.59 -10.59 -8.47
C ILE A 200 27.97 -11.42 -7.24
N SER A 201 26.98 -11.74 -6.42
CA SER A 201 27.13 -12.62 -5.26
C SER A 201 26.00 -13.64 -5.17
N ALA A 202 26.21 -14.73 -4.42
CA ALA A 202 25.16 -15.70 -4.11
C ALA A 202 25.28 -16.16 -2.65
N GLU A 203 24.20 -16.03 -1.88
CA GLU A 203 24.10 -16.52 -0.48
C GLU A 203 23.10 -17.66 -0.33
N TYR A 204 22.28 -17.89 -1.36
CA TYR A 204 21.25 -18.93 -1.40
C TYR A 204 21.39 -19.72 -2.70
N SER A 205 20.83 -20.93 -2.70
CA SER A 205 20.59 -21.74 -3.89
C SER A 205 19.11 -22.08 -3.99
N CYS A 206 18.70 -22.52 -5.17
CA CYS A 206 17.34 -22.98 -5.41
C CYS A 206 17.36 -24.28 -6.19
N ILE A 207 16.65 -25.28 -5.67
CA ILE A 207 16.19 -26.44 -6.44
C ILE A 207 14.79 -26.09 -6.93
N PHE A 208 14.60 -26.00 -8.24
CA PHE A 208 13.31 -25.69 -8.84
C PHE A 208 12.90 -26.75 -9.85
N GLY A 209 11.59 -26.93 -10.01
CA GLY A 209 11.09 -27.99 -10.87
C GLY A 209 9.61 -27.91 -11.21
N LEU A 210 9.21 -28.93 -11.94
CA LEU A 210 7.87 -29.16 -12.48
C LEU A 210 7.46 -30.58 -12.11
N GLY A 211 6.18 -30.80 -11.88
CA GLY A 211 5.62 -32.11 -11.63
C GLY A 211 4.11 -32.12 -11.73
N ASN A 212 3.50 -33.23 -11.33
CA ASN A 212 2.05 -33.34 -11.22
C ASN A 212 1.62 -32.95 -9.80
N ALA A 213 0.53 -32.18 -9.68
CA ALA A 213 -0.04 -31.84 -8.39
C ALA A 213 -0.49 -33.10 -7.63
N ILE A 214 -0.37 -33.04 -6.30
CA ILE A 214 -0.84 -34.09 -5.40
C ILE A 214 -2.36 -33.94 -5.29
N GLN A 215 -3.09 -34.89 -5.89
CA GLN A 215 -4.55 -34.83 -5.99
C GLN A 215 -5.24 -34.80 -4.63
N GLY A 216 -6.33 -34.05 -4.53
CA GLY A 216 -7.19 -33.97 -3.35
C GLY A 216 -6.68 -33.08 -2.22
N VAL A 217 -5.48 -32.49 -2.35
CA VAL A 217 -4.86 -31.64 -1.30
C VAL A 217 -4.51 -30.25 -1.81
N LEU A 218 -4.04 -30.13 -3.06
CA LEU A 218 -3.68 -28.85 -3.68
C LEU A 218 -4.74 -28.43 -4.69
N HIS A 219 -5.16 -27.15 -4.66
CA HIS A 219 -6.17 -26.61 -5.57
C HIS A 219 -5.53 -25.72 -6.65
N PRO A 220 -6.00 -25.80 -7.92
CA PRO A 220 -5.60 -24.86 -8.95
C PRO A 220 -5.83 -23.41 -8.51
N GLY A 221 -4.87 -22.53 -8.81
CA GLY A 221 -4.92 -21.12 -8.39
C GLY A 221 -4.35 -20.87 -6.98
N ASP A 222 -4.02 -21.90 -6.21
CA ASP A 222 -3.33 -21.72 -4.93
C ASP A 222 -1.82 -21.59 -5.11
N SER A 223 -1.24 -20.72 -4.29
CA SER A 223 0.19 -20.65 -4.05
C SER A 223 0.50 -21.00 -2.60
N HIS A 224 1.51 -21.85 -2.40
CA HIS A 224 1.92 -22.30 -1.07
C HIS A 224 3.38 -21.93 -0.87
N ARG A 225 3.69 -21.30 0.26
CA ARG A 225 5.07 -21.03 0.68
C ARG A 225 5.30 -21.47 2.10
N SER A 226 6.52 -21.89 2.44
CA SER A 226 6.88 -22.24 3.81
C SER A 226 8.06 -21.44 4.33
N TYR A 227 7.99 -21.02 5.60
CA TYR A 227 9.05 -20.29 6.29
C TYR A 227 9.78 -21.21 7.25
N THR A 228 11.10 -21.29 7.17
CA THR A 228 11.93 -22.09 8.08
C THR A 228 13.34 -21.52 8.20
N LYS A 229 14.02 -21.81 9.31
CA LYS A 229 15.38 -21.34 9.53
C LYS A 229 16.34 -21.98 8.52
N GLY A 230 16.93 -21.16 7.66
CA GLY A 230 17.93 -21.53 6.67
C GLY A 230 17.36 -22.01 5.33
N TYR A 231 16.05 -22.18 5.19
CA TYR A 231 15.41 -22.60 3.94
C TYR A 231 13.94 -22.21 3.87
N SER A 232 13.40 -22.17 2.65
CA SER A 232 11.98 -21.94 2.40
C SER A 232 11.51 -22.74 1.18
N THR A 233 10.20 -22.95 1.09
CA THR A 233 9.61 -23.52 -0.13
C THR A 233 8.61 -22.55 -0.74
N LEU A 234 8.42 -22.67 -2.05
CA LEU A 234 7.37 -22.00 -2.79
C LEU A 234 6.82 -22.96 -3.85
N SER A 235 5.51 -23.01 -4.02
CA SER A 235 4.87 -23.81 -5.05
C SER A 235 3.58 -23.19 -5.55
N PHE A 236 3.23 -23.56 -6.78
CA PHE A 236 2.04 -23.10 -7.50
C PHE A 236 1.37 -24.29 -8.18
N VAL A 237 0.04 -24.27 -8.20
CA VAL A 237 -0.77 -25.22 -8.97
C VAL A 237 -1.33 -24.49 -10.18
N GLY A 238 -0.73 -24.77 -11.34
CA GLY A 238 -1.15 -24.21 -12.62
C GLY A 238 -2.23 -25.04 -13.30
N ARG A 239 -2.54 -24.63 -14.53
CA ARG A 239 -3.58 -25.23 -15.37
C ARG A 239 -3.36 -26.73 -15.56
N GLY A 240 -4.46 -27.49 -15.54
CA GLY A 240 -4.43 -28.95 -15.72
C GLY A 240 -3.79 -29.73 -14.57
N GLY A 241 -3.57 -29.10 -13.41
CA GLY A 241 -2.95 -29.74 -12.24
C GLY A 241 -1.42 -29.84 -12.34
N SER A 242 -0.77 -29.00 -13.14
CA SER A 242 0.69 -28.91 -13.18
C SER A 242 1.20 -28.23 -11.91
N MET A 243 2.13 -28.85 -11.20
CA MET A 243 2.77 -28.28 -10.02
C MET A 243 4.13 -27.71 -10.37
N TYR A 244 4.38 -26.49 -9.89
CA TYR A 244 5.67 -25.83 -9.94
C TYR A 244 6.19 -25.74 -8.52
N PHE A 245 7.46 -26.07 -8.28
CA PHE A 245 8.05 -26.00 -6.95
C PHE A 245 9.43 -25.37 -6.96
N PHE A 246 9.75 -24.75 -5.84
CA PHE A 246 11.02 -24.11 -5.53
C PHE A 246 11.36 -24.44 -4.08
N PHE A 247 12.57 -24.91 -3.88
CA PHE A 247 13.18 -25.12 -2.58
C PHE A 247 14.41 -24.22 -2.50
N PHE A 248 14.35 -23.21 -1.64
CA PHE A 248 15.42 -22.26 -1.41
C PHE A 248 16.20 -22.68 -0.18
N SER A 249 17.52 -22.77 -0.27
CA SER A 249 18.39 -23.11 0.85
C SER A 249 19.55 -22.14 0.95
N ARG A 250 19.88 -21.74 2.17
CA ARG A 250 21.06 -20.92 2.45
C ARG A 250 22.33 -21.72 2.20
N LEU A 251 23.31 -21.08 1.56
CA LEU A 251 24.66 -21.63 1.41
C LEU A 251 25.44 -21.50 2.72
N ASP A 252 26.57 -22.22 2.81
CA ASP A 252 27.51 -22.13 3.93
C ASP A 252 28.07 -20.73 4.13
N LYS A 253 28.27 -20.00 3.02
CA LYS A 253 28.72 -18.61 3.00
C LYS A 253 28.18 -17.86 1.78
N ARG A 254 28.41 -16.56 1.75
CA ARG A 254 28.22 -15.75 0.54
C ARG A 254 29.40 -15.94 -0.39
N TYR A 255 29.12 -16.34 -1.63
CA TYR A 255 30.09 -16.46 -2.71
C TYR A 255 30.05 -15.22 -3.61
N HIS A 256 31.15 -14.94 -4.30
CA HIS A 256 31.30 -13.79 -5.19
C HIS A 256 31.93 -14.18 -6.53
N GLY A 257 31.47 -13.56 -7.61
CA GLY A 257 32.07 -13.71 -8.94
C GLY A 257 32.29 -15.17 -9.36
N LYS A 258 33.55 -15.54 -9.62
CA LYS A 258 33.91 -16.88 -10.13
C LYS A 258 33.81 -17.99 -9.07
N ASP A 259 33.78 -17.63 -7.78
CA ASP A 259 33.68 -18.60 -6.69
C ASP A 259 32.26 -19.13 -6.50
N ILE A 260 31.27 -18.54 -7.18
CA ILE A 260 29.87 -18.98 -7.13
C ILE A 260 29.78 -20.42 -7.66
N PRO A 261 29.21 -21.35 -6.88
CA PRO A 261 29.19 -22.76 -7.24
C PRO A 261 28.31 -23.05 -8.46
N ARG A 262 28.68 -24.08 -9.20
CA ARG A 262 27.88 -24.67 -10.28
C ARG A 262 27.49 -26.08 -9.88
N TYR A 263 26.23 -26.44 -10.15
CA TYR A 263 25.67 -27.71 -9.71
C TYR A 263 25.44 -28.64 -10.89
N SER A 264 25.88 -29.88 -10.74
CA SER A 264 25.46 -31.02 -11.57
C SER A 264 24.15 -31.61 -11.04
N LYS A 265 23.58 -32.56 -11.79
CA LYS A 265 22.41 -33.32 -11.31
C LYS A 265 22.73 -34.13 -10.05
N ALA A 266 23.94 -34.68 -9.94
CA ALA A 266 24.36 -35.43 -8.75
C ALA A 266 24.43 -34.52 -7.52
N ASP A 267 24.94 -33.30 -7.67
CA ASP A 267 25.00 -32.33 -6.56
C ASP A 267 23.59 -31.97 -6.06
N MET A 268 22.62 -31.81 -6.97
CA MET A 268 21.21 -31.59 -6.63
C MET A 268 20.61 -32.78 -5.88
N ASP A 269 20.84 -34.01 -6.36
CA ASP A 269 20.31 -35.23 -5.76
C ASP A 269 20.90 -35.49 -4.37
N GLU A 270 22.14 -35.04 -4.09
CA GLU A 270 22.70 -35.03 -2.74
C GLU A 270 22.12 -33.91 -1.87
N ALA A 271 22.04 -32.69 -2.42
CA ALA A 271 21.57 -31.51 -1.69
C ALA A 271 20.13 -31.63 -1.18
N VAL A 272 19.28 -32.38 -1.88
CA VAL A 272 17.86 -32.54 -1.51
C VAL A 272 17.64 -33.49 -0.34
N LYS A 273 18.53 -34.47 -0.11
CA LYS A 273 18.32 -35.58 0.85
C LYS A 273 17.94 -35.12 2.27
N PRO A 274 18.59 -34.10 2.86
CA PRO A 274 18.25 -33.64 4.21
C PRO A 274 16.87 -33.00 4.32
N PHE A 275 16.26 -32.63 3.19
CA PHE A 275 15.05 -31.81 3.13
C PHE A 275 13.82 -32.58 2.63
N LEU A 276 13.93 -33.88 2.35
CA LEU A 276 12.80 -34.66 1.84
C LEU A 276 11.61 -34.67 2.81
N ASP A 277 11.85 -34.70 4.12
CA ASP A 277 10.78 -34.84 5.10
C ASP A 277 10.26 -33.53 5.72
N ILE A 278 10.65 -32.37 5.14
CA ILE A 278 10.12 -31.06 5.55
C ILE A 278 8.68 -30.86 5.07
N TYR A 279 7.92 -30.04 5.79
CA TYR A 279 6.56 -29.68 5.42
C TYR A 279 6.53 -28.54 4.40
N MET A 280 5.71 -28.72 3.36
CA MET A 280 5.29 -27.66 2.43
C MET A 280 3.91 -27.13 2.81
N THR A 281 3.04 -28.01 3.30
CA THR A 281 1.73 -27.72 3.91
C THR A 281 1.54 -28.60 5.14
N ASP A 282 0.38 -28.53 5.81
CA ASP A 282 0.00 -29.45 6.90
C ASP A 282 -0.09 -30.92 6.45
N ALA A 283 -0.41 -31.16 5.17
CA ALA A 283 -0.61 -32.50 4.62
C ALA A 283 0.49 -32.98 3.65
N ILE A 284 1.38 -32.08 3.18
CA ILE A 284 2.34 -32.38 2.13
C ILE A 284 3.76 -32.15 2.59
N LYS A 285 4.60 -33.17 2.38
CA LYS A 285 6.05 -33.10 2.53
C LYS A 285 6.76 -32.98 1.19
N PHE A 286 7.96 -32.41 1.22
CA PHE A 286 8.76 -32.20 0.00
C PHE A 286 9.07 -33.50 -0.76
N ARG A 287 9.23 -34.64 -0.06
CA ARG A 287 9.43 -35.98 -0.62
C ARG A 287 8.36 -36.34 -1.66
N GLN A 288 7.10 -36.08 -1.34
CA GLN A 288 5.98 -36.40 -2.23
C GLN A 288 6.03 -35.57 -3.51
N VAL A 289 6.41 -34.30 -3.40
CA VAL A 289 6.62 -33.41 -4.56
C VAL A 289 7.83 -33.87 -5.37
N TRP A 290 8.92 -34.25 -4.70
CA TRP A 290 10.12 -34.77 -5.33
C TRP A 290 9.85 -36.04 -6.14
N GLU A 291 9.07 -36.99 -5.61
CA GLU A 291 8.69 -38.21 -6.31
C GLU A 291 7.78 -37.98 -7.53
N LYS A 292 6.97 -36.91 -7.51
CA LYS A 292 6.06 -36.53 -8.61
C LYS A 292 6.69 -35.60 -9.64
N ARG A 293 7.95 -35.20 -9.46
CA ARG A 293 8.65 -34.28 -10.38
C ARG A 293 8.84 -34.93 -11.75
N THR A 294 8.61 -34.17 -12.81
CA THR A 294 8.98 -34.53 -14.18
C THR A 294 10.28 -33.86 -14.61
N PHE A 295 10.62 -32.74 -13.96
CA PHE A 295 11.83 -31.98 -14.21
C PHE A 295 12.28 -31.28 -12.93
N ALA A 296 13.58 -31.24 -12.68
CA ALA A 296 14.18 -30.42 -11.65
C ALA A 296 15.59 -29.99 -12.05
N ASN A 297 16.00 -28.83 -11.57
CA ASN A 297 17.35 -28.33 -11.71
C ASN A 297 17.74 -27.51 -10.46
N MET A 298 19.04 -27.30 -10.28
CA MET A 298 19.57 -26.54 -9.15
C MET A 298 20.44 -25.38 -9.66
N SER A 299 20.26 -24.20 -9.09
CA SER A 299 21.10 -23.04 -9.39
C SER A 299 21.44 -22.24 -8.13
N PRO A 300 22.61 -21.58 -8.08
CA PRO A 300 22.81 -20.49 -7.12
C PRO A 300 21.80 -19.37 -7.40
N LEU A 301 21.42 -18.65 -6.35
CA LEU A 301 20.62 -17.44 -6.46
C LEU A 301 21.54 -16.23 -6.47
N GLU A 302 21.89 -15.83 -7.68
CA GLU A 302 22.73 -14.65 -7.89
C GLU A 302 21.96 -13.37 -7.57
N GLU A 303 22.65 -12.44 -6.92
CA GLU A 303 22.23 -11.09 -6.58
C GLU A 303 23.26 -10.12 -7.20
N SER A 304 22.82 -9.07 -7.87
CA SER A 304 23.71 -8.06 -8.43
C SER A 304 23.01 -6.70 -8.56
N GLU A 305 23.65 -5.67 -8.04
CA GLU A 305 23.28 -4.27 -8.17
C GLU A 305 24.44 -3.53 -8.85
N ASN A 306 24.32 -3.24 -10.14
CA ASN A 306 25.35 -2.52 -10.89
C ASN A 306 25.01 -1.03 -10.96
N GLN A 307 26.03 -0.17 -10.84
CA GLN A 307 25.88 1.28 -10.96
C GLN A 307 25.86 1.74 -12.42
N HIS A 308 26.67 1.12 -13.29
CA HIS A 308 26.75 1.52 -14.69
C HIS A 308 25.83 0.67 -15.56
N TRP A 309 24.76 1.28 -16.07
CA TRP A 309 23.81 0.64 -16.99
C TRP A 309 24.01 1.12 -18.43
N ILE A 310 24.65 2.27 -18.60
CA ILE A 310 24.79 2.99 -19.86
C ILE A 310 26.23 3.51 -20.00
N SER A 311 26.73 3.59 -21.23
CA SER A 311 27.98 4.28 -21.57
C SER A 311 28.00 4.58 -23.07
N ASP A 312 28.05 5.85 -23.45
CA ASP A 312 27.97 6.29 -24.85
C ASP A 312 26.83 5.62 -25.62
N ARG A 313 27.11 4.62 -26.45
CA ARG A 313 26.13 3.87 -27.26
C ARG A 313 25.77 2.50 -26.67
N PHE A 314 26.32 2.14 -25.52
CA PHE A 314 25.95 0.96 -24.75
C PHE A 314 24.80 1.26 -23.79
N VAL A 315 23.89 0.30 -23.69
CA VAL A 315 22.89 0.21 -22.62
C VAL A 315 22.65 -1.25 -22.26
N CYS A 316 22.42 -1.56 -21.00
CA CYS A 316 22.09 -2.91 -20.54
C CYS A 316 20.79 -2.89 -19.72
N LEU A 317 20.02 -3.97 -19.79
CA LEU A 317 18.74 -4.10 -19.08
C LEU A 317 18.37 -5.56 -18.75
N GLY A 318 17.54 -5.72 -17.71
CA GLY A 318 17.15 -7.03 -17.21
C GLY A 318 18.24 -7.62 -16.31
N ASP A 319 18.32 -8.95 -16.30
CA ASP A 319 19.32 -9.71 -15.53
C ASP A 319 20.77 -9.32 -15.86
N SER A 320 21.04 -8.65 -16.99
CA SER A 320 22.37 -8.12 -17.30
C SER A 320 22.80 -7.00 -16.37
N ILE A 321 21.93 -6.42 -15.55
CA ILE A 321 22.27 -5.29 -14.68
C ILE A 321 21.63 -5.36 -13.30
N HIS A 322 20.40 -5.88 -13.19
CA HIS A 322 19.62 -5.86 -11.96
C HIS A 322 19.15 -7.26 -11.55
N LYS A 323 20.12 -8.12 -11.22
CA LYS A 323 19.84 -9.51 -10.84
C LYS A 323 19.36 -9.61 -9.40
N MET A 324 18.25 -10.32 -9.20
CA MET A 324 17.62 -10.51 -7.90
C MET A 324 17.19 -11.96 -7.67
N THR A 325 16.98 -12.30 -6.41
CA THR A 325 16.37 -13.58 -6.01
C THR A 325 14.92 -13.70 -6.51
N PRO A 326 14.43 -14.91 -6.82
CA PRO A 326 13.16 -15.10 -7.53
C PRO A 326 11.92 -15.10 -6.62
N ASN A 327 12.06 -15.00 -5.29
CA ASN A 327 10.97 -15.19 -4.33
C ASN A 327 9.77 -14.24 -4.53
N LEU A 328 10.03 -13.02 -5.04
CA LEU A 328 9.00 -12.04 -5.39
C LEU A 328 8.45 -12.21 -6.81
N GLY A 329 9.10 -12.99 -7.69
CA GLY A 329 8.74 -13.12 -9.10
C GLY A 329 8.99 -11.86 -9.94
N ALA A 330 9.75 -10.90 -9.43
CA ALA A 330 9.83 -9.56 -10.03
C ALA A 330 10.83 -9.44 -11.20
N GLY A 331 11.85 -10.28 -11.30
CA GLY A 331 12.95 -10.11 -12.26
C GLY A 331 12.49 -10.00 -13.72
N GLY A 332 11.69 -10.95 -14.21
CA GLY A 332 11.18 -10.91 -15.58
C GLY A 332 10.28 -9.70 -15.85
N ASN A 333 9.45 -9.32 -14.87
CA ASN A 333 8.57 -8.16 -14.97
C ASN A 333 9.34 -6.84 -14.99
N ALA A 334 10.39 -6.72 -14.16
CA ALA A 334 11.31 -5.58 -14.17
C ALA A 334 12.03 -5.46 -15.51
N ALA A 335 12.35 -6.59 -16.16
CA ALA A 335 12.98 -6.62 -17.47
C ALA A 335 12.02 -6.21 -18.60
N ILE A 336 10.75 -6.64 -18.57
CA ILE A 336 9.68 -6.17 -19.47
C ILE A 336 9.51 -4.65 -19.33
N GLU A 337 9.44 -4.17 -18.09
CA GLU A 337 9.28 -2.75 -17.78
C GLU A 337 10.49 -1.91 -18.24
N SER A 338 11.72 -2.42 -18.05
CA SER A 338 12.92 -1.77 -18.58
C SER A 338 12.95 -1.76 -20.12
N ALA A 339 12.45 -2.80 -20.79
CA ALA A 339 12.37 -2.81 -22.25
C ALA A 339 11.41 -1.74 -22.79
N ALA A 340 10.24 -1.58 -22.17
CA ALA A 340 9.29 -0.51 -22.54
C ALA A 340 9.89 0.88 -22.29
N ALA A 341 10.48 1.11 -21.11
CA ALA A 341 11.09 2.38 -20.77
C ALA A 341 12.25 2.75 -21.71
N LEU A 342 13.08 1.77 -22.10
CA LEU A 342 14.18 2.01 -23.03
C LEU A 342 13.66 2.37 -24.42
N ALA A 343 12.62 1.68 -24.92
CA ALA A 343 12.01 1.99 -26.20
C ALA A 343 11.43 3.42 -26.22
N ASN A 344 10.75 3.86 -25.16
CA ASN A 344 10.23 5.23 -25.02
C ASN A 344 11.35 6.28 -24.99
N SER A 345 12.49 5.97 -24.36
CA SER A 345 13.65 6.86 -24.36
C SER A 345 14.25 6.97 -25.76
N ILE A 346 14.50 5.84 -26.43
CA ILE A 346 15.13 5.82 -27.77
C ILE A 346 14.22 6.48 -28.82
N SER A 347 12.89 6.35 -28.71
CA SER A 347 11.94 6.96 -29.66
C SER A 347 11.95 8.49 -29.70
N LYS A 348 12.64 9.13 -28.75
CA LYS A 348 12.87 10.59 -28.78
C LYS A 348 13.96 11.00 -29.77
N LEU A 349 14.79 10.07 -30.23
CA LEU A 349 15.80 10.32 -31.25
C LEU A 349 15.12 10.48 -32.61
N LYS A 350 15.21 11.69 -33.19
CA LYS A 350 14.60 12.02 -34.49
C LYS A 350 15.56 11.81 -35.66
N SER A 351 16.87 11.83 -35.40
CA SER A 351 17.90 11.59 -36.41
C SER A 351 18.04 10.10 -36.71
N THR A 352 18.24 9.78 -37.99
CA THR A 352 18.54 8.43 -38.46
C THR A 352 20.00 8.04 -38.24
N SER A 353 20.83 9.00 -37.83
CA SER A 353 22.24 8.83 -37.46
C SER A 353 22.55 9.78 -36.29
N PRO A 354 22.03 9.51 -35.08
CA PRO A 354 22.18 10.40 -33.94
C PRO A 354 23.64 10.50 -33.50
N SER A 355 24.03 11.69 -33.03
CA SER A 355 25.30 11.91 -32.36
C SER A 355 25.37 11.13 -31.05
N THR A 356 26.59 10.86 -30.58
CA THR A 356 26.81 10.17 -29.30
C THR A 356 26.19 10.92 -28.12
N ASP A 357 26.16 12.26 -28.15
CA ASP A 357 25.56 13.08 -27.09
C ASP A 357 24.04 13.01 -27.07
N GLU A 358 23.38 12.95 -28.24
CA GLU A 358 21.94 12.71 -28.32
C GLU A 358 21.58 11.33 -27.74
N VAL A 359 22.33 10.29 -28.11
CA VAL A 359 22.17 8.94 -27.55
C VAL A 359 22.38 8.93 -26.03
N ARG A 360 23.46 9.55 -25.56
CA ARG A 360 23.75 9.66 -24.12
C ARG A 360 22.63 10.36 -23.36
N THR A 361 22.01 11.38 -23.95
CA THR A 361 20.90 12.12 -23.34
C THR A 361 19.69 11.21 -23.12
N VAL A 362 19.24 10.49 -24.15
CA VAL A 362 18.06 9.59 -24.01
C VAL A 362 18.35 8.39 -23.10
N LEU A 363 19.58 7.86 -23.12
CA LEU A 363 19.98 6.76 -22.24
C LEU A 363 20.05 7.19 -20.77
N LYS A 364 20.46 8.45 -20.49
CA LYS A 364 20.41 9.02 -19.13
C LYS A 364 18.97 9.14 -18.61
N GLU A 365 18.01 9.48 -19.46
CA GLU A 365 16.60 9.49 -19.07
C GLU A 365 16.09 8.09 -18.71
N PHE A 366 16.43 7.07 -19.53
CA PHE A 366 16.11 5.67 -19.22
C PHE A 366 16.67 5.26 -17.87
N TYR A 367 17.95 5.57 -17.61
CA TYR A 367 18.60 5.29 -16.34
C TYR A 367 17.87 5.96 -15.17
N ALA A 368 17.58 7.26 -15.27
CA ALA A 368 16.90 8.01 -14.23
C ALA A 368 15.50 7.45 -13.90
N LYS A 369 14.75 7.03 -14.93
CA LYS A 369 13.41 6.41 -14.75
C LYS A 369 13.45 5.03 -14.10
N ARG A 370 14.46 4.21 -14.44
CA ARG A 370 14.47 2.78 -14.06
C ARG A 370 15.32 2.48 -12.84
N HIS A 371 16.42 3.18 -12.62
CA HIS A 371 17.45 2.80 -11.65
C HIS A 371 16.89 2.69 -10.22
N GLU A 372 16.25 3.76 -9.71
CA GLU A 372 15.70 3.77 -8.33
C GLU A 372 14.66 2.65 -8.12
N ARG A 373 13.72 2.55 -9.06
CA ARG A 373 12.61 1.59 -9.01
C ARG A 373 13.09 0.14 -9.11
N ALA A 374 14.04 -0.14 -10.00
CA ALA A 374 14.63 -1.47 -10.14
C ALA A 374 15.43 -1.85 -8.89
N ASN A 375 16.25 -0.95 -8.33
CA ASN A 375 17.03 -1.25 -7.13
C ASN A 375 16.15 -1.46 -5.89
N ALA A 376 15.07 -0.67 -5.74
CA ALA A 376 14.07 -0.92 -4.71
C ALA A 376 13.43 -2.32 -4.83
N THR A 377 13.20 -2.78 -6.06
CA THR A 377 12.67 -4.11 -6.36
C THR A 377 13.69 -5.22 -6.06
N ILE A 378 14.97 -5.03 -6.46
CA ILE A 378 16.08 -5.96 -6.15
C ILE A 378 16.17 -6.15 -4.64
N LYS A 379 16.24 -5.04 -3.90
CA LYS A 379 16.34 -5.05 -2.44
C LYS A 379 15.16 -5.80 -1.82
N SER A 380 13.93 -5.47 -2.22
CA SER A 380 12.72 -6.10 -1.70
C SER A 380 12.67 -7.62 -1.96
N ALA A 381 13.08 -8.06 -3.16
CA ALA A 381 13.14 -9.48 -3.50
C ALA A 381 14.19 -10.22 -2.65
N ASN A 382 15.38 -9.62 -2.52
CA ASN A 382 16.49 -10.18 -1.74
C ASN A 382 16.19 -10.21 -0.23
N ASP A 383 15.55 -9.17 0.30
CA ASP A 383 15.09 -9.13 1.69
C ASP A 383 14.00 -10.19 1.94
N LEU A 384 13.06 -10.37 1.01
CA LEU A 384 12.04 -11.41 1.11
C LEU A 384 12.68 -12.80 1.25
N THR A 385 13.67 -13.15 0.43
CA THR A 385 14.38 -14.44 0.54
C THR A 385 14.93 -14.68 1.95
N ARG A 386 15.48 -13.65 2.60
CA ARG A 386 16.03 -13.71 3.96
C ARG A 386 14.93 -13.82 5.03
N ILE A 387 13.83 -13.10 4.82
CA ILE A 387 12.62 -13.19 5.67
C ILE A 387 12.07 -14.61 5.64
N GLU A 388 11.91 -15.21 4.47
CA GLU A 388 11.35 -16.56 4.32
C GLU A 388 12.27 -17.65 4.89
N ALA A 389 13.58 -17.45 4.79
CA ALA A 389 14.59 -18.32 5.39
C ALA A 389 14.86 -18.02 6.88
N LEU A 390 14.12 -17.10 7.50
CA LEU A 390 14.28 -16.67 8.90
C LEU A 390 15.76 -16.38 9.26
N ALA A 391 16.46 -15.65 8.39
CA ALA A 391 17.90 -15.51 8.43
C ALA A 391 18.42 -14.86 9.72
N THR A 392 17.68 -13.89 10.25
CA THR A 392 17.93 -13.23 11.54
C THR A 392 16.75 -13.33 12.51
N LEU A 393 16.94 -12.91 13.77
CA LEU A 393 15.85 -12.81 14.74
C LEU A 393 14.77 -11.80 14.28
N THR A 394 15.19 -10.68 13.68
CA THR A 394 14.28 -9.68 13.11
C THR A 394 13.47 -10.29 11.98
N ASP A 395 14.11 -11.03 11.08
CA ASP A 395 13.42 -11.74 9.99
C ASP A 395 12.39 -12.75 10.51
N LYS A 396 12.74 -13.49 11.57
CA LYS A 396 11.81 -14.41 12.24
C LYS A 396 10.60 -13.68 12.82
N ILE A 397 10.81 -12.55 13.52
CA ILE A 397 9.72 -11.75 14.08
C ILE A 397 8.84 -11.22 12.95
N MET A 398 9.45 -10.73 11.87
CA MET A 398 8.73 -10.24 10.70
C MET A 398 7.89 -11.33 10.04
N ALA A 399 8.48 -12.49 9.75
CA ALA A 399 7.84 -13.60 9.05
C ALA A 399 6.72 -14.28 9.85
N ILE A 400 6.95 -14.53 11.15
CA ILE A 400 6.05 -15.36 11.97
C ILE A 400 5.03 -14.54 12.75
N HIS A 401 5.33 -13.28 13.08
CA HIS A 401 4.46 -12.46 13.93
C HIS A 401 3.94 -11.22 13.22
N ALA A 402 4.82 -10.42 12.60
CA ALA A 402 4.40 -9.15 12.01
C ALA A 402 3.55 -9.37 10.74
N ILE A 403 4.07 -10.09 9.74
CA ILE A 403 3.38 -10.32 8.46
C ILE A 403 1.98 -10.94 8.66
N PRO A 404 1.82 -12.00 9.47
CA PRO A 404 0.49 -12.56 9.75
C PRO A 404 -0.48 -11.58 10.43
N ALA A 405 0.03 -10.69 11.29
CA ALA A 405 -0.79 -9.65 11.92
C ALA A 405 -1.17 -8.52 10.95
N LEU A 406 -0.33 -8.26 9.95
CA LEU A 406 -0.49 -7.17 9.00
C LEU A 406 -1.48 -7.45 7.85
N ARG A 407 -1.88 -8.72 7.63
CA ARG A 407 -2.89 -9.23 6.65
C ARG A 407 -3.07 -8.41 5.36
N ALA A 408 -3.80 -7.29 5.43
CA ALA A 408 -4.14 -6.42 4.29
C ALA A 408 -3.00 -5.51 3.81
N PHE A 409 -1.94 -5.31 4.60
CA PHE A 409 -0.82 -4.42 4.25
C PHE A 409 0.06 -4.96 3.11
N LEU A 410 0.25 -6.28 3.03
CA LEU A 410 1.08 -6.89 1.99
C LEU A 410 0.58 -6.60 0.55
N PRO A 411 -0.72 -6.77 0.22
CA PRO A 411 -1.21 -6.40 -1.10
C PRO A 411 -1.15 -4.88 -1.34
N ASP A 412 -1.21 -4.03 -0.29
CA ASP A 412 -0.98 -2.59 -0.43
C ASP A 412 0.44 -2.30 -0.91
N VAL A 413 1.46 -2.80 -0.19
CA VAL A 413 2.87 -2.64 -0.56
C VAL A 413 3.16 -3.21 -1.95
N THR A 414 2.57 -4.36 -2.28
CA THR A 414 2.78 -4.99 -3.58
C THR A 414 2.19 -4.13 -4.71
N CYS A 415 0.96 -3.64 -4.57
CA CYS A 415 0.35 -2.77 -5.58
C CYS A 415 1.05 -1.42 -5.67
N ASP A 416 1.48 -0.85 -4.54
CA ASP A 416 2.25 0.40 -4.49
C ASP A 416 3.58 0.28 -5.24
N SER A 417 4.24 -0.88 -5.12
CA SER A 417 5.43 -1.18 -5.91
C SER A 417 5.17 -1.31 -7.41
N MET A 418 3.91 -1.36 -7.87
CA MET A 418 3.55 -1.49 -9.29
C MET A 418 2.88 -0.25 -9.86
N VAL A 419 2.16 0.54 -9.06
CA VAL A 419 1.24 1.58 -9.57
C VAL A 419 1.87 2.62 -10.50
N GLY A 420 3.14 2.93 -10.28
CA GLY A 420 3.95 3.83 -11.13
C GLY A 420 4.77 3.12 -12.21
N ALA A 421 4.44 1.88 -12.57
CA ALA A 421 5.15 1.14 -13.61
C ALA A 421 4.99 1.80 -14.99
N GLU A 422 6.08 1.77 -15.77
CA GLU A 422 6.11 2.29 -17.14
C GLU A 422 5.18 1.50 -18.07
N MET A 423 4.78 2.16 -19.16
CA MET A 423 4.05 1.58 -20.29
C MET A 423 4.65 2.16 -21.58
N LEU A 424 4.34 1.59 -22.74
CA LEU A 424 4.79 2.13 -24.03
C LEU A 424 4.03 3.41 -24.36
N ASP A 425 4.76 4.49 -24.67
CA ASP A 425 4.18 5.79 -25.04
C ASP A 425 3.60 5.77 -26.47
N SER A 426 4.11 4.88 -27.33
CA SER A 426 3.68 4.73 -28.72
C SER A 426 2.34 4.01 -28.88
N LEU A 427 1.79 3.45 -27.80
CA LEU A 427 0.56 2.67 -27.81
C LEU A 427 -0.42 3.17 -26.73
N PRO A 428 -1.74 3.10 -26.96
CA PRO A 428 -2.71 3.53 -25.96
C PRO A 428 -2.66 2.65 -24.70
N PRO A 429 -3.11 3.15 -23.54
CA PRO A 429 -3.31 2.31 -22.36
C PRO A 429 -4.35 1.20 -22.65
N PRO A 430 -4.12 -0.06 -22.20
CA PRO A 430 -5.08 -1.13 -22.40
C PRO A 430 -6.38 -0.88 -21.64
N ALA A 431 -7.54 -1.24 -22.21
CA ALA A 431 -8.85 -1.03 -21.60
C ALA A 431 -8.97 -1.64 -20.20
N ARG A 432 -8.45 -2.87 -20.00
CA ARG A 432 -8.43 -3.57 -18.70
C ARG A 432 -7.74 -2.77 -17.60
N SER A 433 -6.71 -1.99 -17.95
CA SER A 433 -5.99 -1.15 -16.99
C SER A 433 -6.77 0.09 -16.55
N LEU A 434 -7.77 0.52 -17.32
CA LEU A 434 -8.62 1.68 -17.02
C LEU A 434 -9.77 1.33 -16.06
N GLU A 435 -10.13 0.05 -15.98
CA GLU A 435 -11.16 -0.48 -15.06
C GLU A 435 -10.60 -0.82 -13.66
N ALA A 436 -9.28 -0.72 -13.51
CA ALA A 436 -8.53 -0.98 -12.29
C ALA A 436 -9.05 -0.15 -11.11
N THR A 437 -9.30 -0.80 -9.96
CA THR A 437 -9.81 -0.08 -8.79
C THR A 437 -8.76 0.75 -8.05
N MET A 438 -7.48 0.56 -8.40
CA MET A 438 -6.35 1.42 -8.04
C MET A 438 -5.75 1.94 -9.35
N PRO A 439 -6.11 3.17 -9.76
CA PRO A 439 -5.65 3.72 -11.04
C PRO A 439 -4.13 3.70 -11.15
N TRP A 440 -3.62 3.31 -12.31
CA TRP A 440 -2.20 3.45 -12.61
C TRP A 440 -1.83 4.92 -12.69
N ASP A 441 -0.77 5.30 -11.99
CA ASP A 441 -0.31 6.68 -11.89
C ASP A 441 1.22 6.72 -11.84
N PRO A 442 1.89 7.18 -12.92
CA PRO A 442 3.32 7.34 -12.93
C PRO A 442 3.84 8.21 -11.80
N GLU A 443 3.05 9.14 -11.26
CA GLU A 443 3.43 10.03 -10.16
C GLU A 443 3.16 9.45 -8.77
N SER A 444 2.79 8.18 -8.68
CA SER A 444 2.54 7.46 -7.42
C SER A 444 3.46 6.24 -7.26
N GLY A 445 3.53 5.70 -6.04
CA GLY A 445 4.29 4.50 -5.70
C GLY A 445 5.68 4.80 -5.16
N ILE A 446 6.62 3.88 -5.42
CA ILE A 446 8.00 3.91 -4.89
C ILE A 446 8.63 5.30 -5.02
N GLY A 447 8.99 5.89 -3.87
CA GLY A 447 9.69 7.18 -3.78
C GLY A 447 8.81 8.42 -3.98
N LYS A 448 7.50 8.26 -4.25
CA LYS A 448 6.60 9.35 -4.64
C LYS A 448 5.51 9.68 -3.61
N HIS A 449 5.71 9.27 -2.36
CA HIS A 449 4.77 9.56 -1.27
C HIS A 449 4.83 11.03 -0.83
N GLU A 450 3.68 11.58 -0.43
CA GLU A 450 3.61 12.90 0.16
C GLU A 450 4.38 12.94 1.48
N SER A 451 5.26 13.93 1.62
CA SER A 451 6.05 14.09 2.83
C SER A 451 5.15 14.36 4.04
N LYS A 452 5.22 13.48 5.05
CA LYS A 452 4.56 13.68 6.35
C LYS A 452 4.98 14.98 7.01
N PHE A 453 6.22 15.42 6.80
CA PHE A 453 6.70 16.71 7.29
C PHE A 453 5.96 17.87 6.64
N VAL A 454 5.80 17.85 5.31
CA VAL A 454 5.04 18.88 4.59
C VAL A 454 3.58 18.90 5.04
N ARG A 455 2.95 17.72 5.23
CA ARG A 455 1.58 17.65 5.78
C ARG A 455 1.49 18.22 7.19
N ALA A 456 2.50 17.99 8.03
CA ALA A 456 2.57 18.57 9.38
C ALA A 456 2.63 20.10 9.34
N LEU A 457 3.33 20.69 8.37
CA LEU A 457 3.35 22.16 8.17
C LEU A 457 1.95 22.70 7.85
N TYR A 458 1.19 22.05 6.97
CA TYR A 458 -0.20 22.43 6.69
C TYR A 458 -1.13 22.26 7.89
N ALA A 459 -0.81 21.34 8.80
CA ALA A 459 -1.59 21.06 10.00
C ALA A 459 -1.20 21.93 11.21
N LEU A 460 -0.21 22.84 11.10
CA LEU A 460 0.18 23.75 12.18
C LEU A 460 -0.98 24.58 12.76
N PRO A 461 -2.00 25.03 12.00
CA PRO A 461 -3.15 25.71 12.58
C PRO A 461 -3.89 24.88 13.63
N LEU A 462 -3.88 23.54 13.54
CA LEU A 462 -4.44 22.66 14.57
C LEU A 462 -3.63 22.74 15.87
N LEU A 463 -2.30 22.79 15.79
CA LEU A 463 -1.44 22.98 16.95
C LEU A 463 -1.53 24.39 17.53
N ALA A 464 -1.78 25.40 16.71
CA ALA A 464 -2.06 26.77 17.18
C ALA A 464 -3.36 26.83 17.99
N ILE A 465 -4.41 26.13 17.55
CA ILE A 465 -5.67 25.98 18.32
C ILE A 465 -5.42 25.24 19.63
N LEU A 466 -4.63 24.16 19.61
CA LEU A 466 -4.22 23.46 20.83
C LEU A 466 -3.48 24.38 21.80
N TYR A 467 -2.53 25.18 21.31
CA TYR A 467 -1.80 26.15 22.11
C TYR A 467 -2.74 27.22 22.70
N GLY A 468 -3.68 27.75 21.90
CA GLY A 468 -4.70 28.67 22.38
C GLY A 468 -5.58 28.05 23.47
N CYS A 469 -6.02 26.81 23.27
CA CYS A 469 -6.77 26.02 24.25
C CYS A 469 -5.96 25.85 25.55
N ALA A 470 -4.68 25.49 25.44
CA ALA A 470 -3.80 25.28 26.59
C ALA A 470 -3.61 26.55 27.42
N ASN A 471 -3.49 27.71 26.78
CA ASN A 471 -3.31 29.00 27.47
C ASN A 471 -4.61 29.59 28.02
N THR A 472 -5.78 29.15 27.53
CA THR A 472 -7.08 29.62 28.01
C THR A 472 -7.65 28.70 29.08
N MET A 473 -7.68 27.40 28.83
CA MET A 473 -8.20 26.40 29.77
C MET A 473 -7.16 25.94 30.80
N GLY A 474 -5.87 25.94 30.48
CA GLY A 474 -4.81 25.47 31.38
C GLY A 474 -4.72 26.27 32.69
N PRO A 475 -4.69 27.62 32.64
CA PRO A 475 -4.76 28.46 33.83
C PRO A 475 -6.09 28.35 34.60
N ALA A 476 -7.18 27.89 33.97
CA ALA A 476 -8.47 27.66 34.63
C ALA A 476 -8.58 26.27 35.28
N LEU A 477 -7.95 25.25 34.68
CA LEU A 477 -7.92 23.87 35.18
C LEU A 477 -6.86 23.66 36.27
N GLY A 478 -5.70 24.34 36.19
CA GLY A 478 -4.58 24.18 37.13
C GLY A 478 -4.94 24.48 38.60
N PRO A 479 -5.48 25.67 38.92
CA PRO A 479 -5.97 26.00 40.27
C PRO A 479 -7.28 25.28 40.64
N GLY A 480 -8.06 24.85 39.64
CA GLY A 480 -9.33 24.15 39.83
C GLY A 480 -9.18 22.70 40.29
N LEU A 481 -8.12 22.00 39.84
CA LEU A 481 -7.94 20.58 40.16
C LEU A 481 -7.76 20.33 41.68
N PRO A 482 -6.93 21.08 42.44
CA PRO A 482 -6.88 20.95 43.90
C PRO A 482 -8.23 21.23 44.58
N LEU A 483 -9.04 22.15 44.04
CA LEU A 483 -10.38 22.43 44.57
C LEU A 483 -11.33 21.24 44.35
N LEU A 484 -11.26 20.60 43.18
CA LEU A 484 -12.03 19.40 42.87
C LEU A 484 -11.56 18.19 43.69
N GLU A 485 -10.25 18.04 43.92
CA GLU A 485 -9.69 17.04 44.83
C GLU A 485 -10.18 17.24 46.27
N ASN A 486 -10.20 18.50 46.74
CA ASN A 486 -10.72 18.83 48.05
C ASN A 486 -12.23 18.57 48.15
N ALA A 487 -13.01 18.91 47.12
CA ALA A 487 -14.43 18.60 47.04
C ALA A 487 -14.69 17.07 47.07
N ALA A 488 -13.91 16.30 46.31
CA ALA A 488 -13.98 14.84 46.29
C ALA A 488 -13.66 14.24 47.67
N ARG A 489 -12.63 14.75 48.36
CA ARG A 489 -12.26 14.31 49.72
C ARG A 489 -13.29 14.71 50.77
N ALA A 490 -13.84 15.91 50.67
CA ALA A 490 -14.87 16.43 51.58
C ALA A 490 -16.22 15.75 51.37
N GLY A 491 -16.46 15.15 50.19
CA GLY A 491 -17.75 14.57 49.84
C GLY A 491 -18.83 15.63 49.58
N GLU A 492 -18.43 16.86 49.27
CA GLU A 492 -19.31 18.00 49.06
C GLU A 492 -18.72 18.94 48.01
N VAL A 493 -19.57 19.58 47.20
CA VAL A 493 -19.13 20.52 46.16
C VAL A 493 -19.91 21.84 46.24
N ALA A 494 -19.18 22.95 46.17
CA ALA A 494 -19.77 24.28 46.10
C ALA A 494 -20.30 24.55 44.68
N LEU A 495 -21.52 25.06 44.61
CA LEU A 495 -22.18 25.47 43.38
C LEU A 495 -21.88 26.95 43.10
N GLY A 496 -22.14 27.40 41.87
CA GLY A 496 -21.81 28.75 41.41
C GLY A 496 -22.51 29.89 42.16
N ASP A 497 -23.53 29.58 42.96
CA ASP A 497 -24.26 30.51 43.83
C ASP A 497 -23.83 30.42 45.31
N GLY A 498 -22.75 29.69 45.61
CA GLY A 498 -22.20 29.52 46.95
C GLY A 498 -22.86 28.42 47.79
N ARG A 499 -23.93 27.76 47.30
CA ARG A 499 -24.53 26.62 47.99
C ARG A 499 -23.64 25.40 47.92
N VAL A 500 -23.49 24.68 49.03
CA VAL A 500 -22.74 23.42 49.08
C VAL A 500 -23.74 22.26 48.99
N VAL A 501 -23.46 21.30 48.11
CA VAL A 501 -24.28 20.10 47.94
C VAL A 501 -23.46 18.83 48.15
N PRO A 502 -24.08 17.75 48.68
CA PRO A 502 -23.41 16.47 48.80
C PRO A 502 -22.92 15.93 47.45
N LEU A 503 -21.77 15.27 47.48
CA LEU A 503 -21.15 14.62 46.34
C LEU A 503 -21.13 13.10 46.56
N VAL A 504 -21.60 12.34 45.58
CA VAL A 504 -21.41 10.87 45.57
C VAL A 504 -19.91 10.56 45.43
N THR A 505 -19.37 9.77 46.36
CA THR A 505 -17.93 9.41 46.39
C THR A 505 -17.66 7.91 46.27
N ARG A 506 -18.69 7.07 46.15
CA ARG A 506 -18.55 5.61 46.04
C ARG A 506 -19.21 5.09 44.76
N TYR A 507 -18.44 4.36 43.94
CA TYR A 507 -18.88 3.89 42.62
C TYR A 507 -18.61 2.40 42.43
N PHE A 508 -17.34 2.02 42.32
CA PHE A 508 -16.89 0.64 42.10
C PHE A 508 -16.43 -0.05 43.39
N GLY A 509 -16.37 0.68 44.51
CA GLY A 509 -15.98 0.14 45.81
C GLY A 509 -14.47 0.02 46.00
N HIS A 510 -13.67 0.56 45.08
CA HIS A 510 -12.21 0.65 45.21
C HIS A 510 -11.80 2.09 45.49
N LYS A 511 -11.31 2.37 46.70
CA LYS A 511 -11.05 3.73 47.20
C LYS A 511 -10.30 4.62 46.21
N GLY A 512 -9.14 4.19 45.70
CA GLY A 512 -8.35 5.02 44.79
C GLY A 512 -9.03 5.30 43.43
N PHE A 513 -9.92 4.42 42.98
CA PHE A 513 -10.65 4.62 41.73
C PHE A 513 -11.90 5.47 41.94
N ASP A 514 -12.59 5.25 43.06
CA ASP A 514 -13.75 6.03 43.48
C ASP A 514 -13.35 7.49 43.77
N ASP A 515 -12.22 7.72 44.45
CA ASP A 515 -11.64 9.05 44.68
C ASP A 515 -11.33 9.76 43.35
N PHE A 516 -10.74 9.03 42.39
CA PHE A 516 -10.44 9.55 41.06
C PHE A 516 -11.70 9.94 40.28
N ILE A 517 -12.72 9.09 40.25
CA ILE A 517 -13.99 9.39 39.57
C ILE A 517 -14.72 10.55 40.25
N ALA A 518 -14.69 10.62 41.59
CA ALA A 518 -15.35 11.68 42.35
C ALA A 518 -14.83 13.09 41.99
N ILE A 519 -13.53 13.25 41.68
CA ILE A 519 -12.95 14.51 41.19
C ILE A 519 -13.66 14.98 39.92
N TYR A 520 -13.83 14.08 38.94
CA TYR A 520 -14.49 14.41 37.68
C TYR A 520 -16.00 14.60 37.87
N VAL A 521 -16.67 13.80 38.72
CA VAL A 521 -18.09 14.03 39.02
C VAL A 521 -18.31 15.38 39.69
N ALA A 522 -17.40 15.83 40.57
CA ALA A 522 -17.45 17.17 41.16
C ALA A 522 -17.41 18.26 40.07
N ALA A 523 -16.53 18.11 39.07
CA ALA A 523 -16.39 19.08 37.97
C ALA A 523 -17.69 19.25 37.15
N PHE A 524 -18.45 18.17 36.97
CA PHE A 524 -19.70 18.18 36.20
C PHE A 524 -20.95 18.46 37.05
N THR A 525 -20.85 18.40 38.38
CA THR A 525 -21.98 18.58 39.31
C THR A 525 -22.73 19.91 39.11
N PRO A 526 -22.06 21.06 38.93
CA PRO A 526 -22.76 22.34 38.66
C PRO A 526 -23.66 22.29 37.42
N SER A 527 -23.21 21.67 36.33
CA SER A 527 -23.96 21.59 35.07
C SER A 527 -25.14 20.61 35.17
N ILE A 528 -24.97 19.47 35.83
CA ILE A 528 -26.03 18.45 35.95
C ILE A 528 -27.04 18.78 37.07
N GLY A 529 -26.62 19.59 38.05
CA GLY A 529 -27.47 20.10 39.13
C GLY A 529 -28.54 21.07 38.65
N GLY A 530 -28.28 21.83 37.58
CA GLY A 530 -29.23 22.77 36.98
C GLY A 530 -29.49 24.04 37.76
N GLN A 531 -28.70 24.30 38.80
CA GLN A 531 -28.71 25.58 39.53
C GLN A 531 -27.99 26.68 38.76
N ASP A 532 -27.21 26.30 37.76
CA ASP A 532 -26.56 27.18 36.80
C ASP A 532 -27.11 26.91 35.39
N PRO A 533 -28.16 27.63 34.96
CA PRO A 533 -28.86 27.35 33.72
C PRO A 533 -27.99 27.52 32.48
N ALA A 534 -27.08 28.51 32.47
CA ALA A 534 -26.16 28.75 31.36
C ALA A 534 -25.17 27.59 31.20
N SER A 535 -24.53 27.15 32.29
CA SER A 535 -23.59 26.01 32.28
C SER A 535 -24.29 24.71 31.87
N ARG A 536 -25.52 24.49 32.35
CA ARG A 536 -26.33 23.33 31.96
C ARG A 536 -26.59 23.31 30.45
N MET A 537 -27.00 24.44 29.87
CA MET A 537 -27.28 24.52 28.43
C MET A 537 -26.01 24.41 27.58
N GLN A 538 -24.91 25.02 28.01
CA GLN A 538 -23.59 24.86 27.37
C GLN A 538 -23.16 23.39 27.36
N MET A 539 -23.31 22.69 28.48
CA MET A 539 -22.95 21.28 28.58
C MET A 539 -23.83 20.39 27.68
N ILE A 540 -25.14 20.63 27.60
CA ILE A 540 -26.03 19.88 26.70
C ILE A 540 -25.62 20.09 25.23
N SER A 541 -25.29 21.33 24.85
CA SER A 541 -24.77 21.66 23.51
C SER A 541 -23.48 20.90 23.20
N LEU A 542 -22.46 21.02 24.07
CA LEU A 542 -21.18 20.34 23.91
C LEU A 542 -21.35 18.83 23.78
N LEU A 543 -22.10 18.19 24.68
CA LEU A 543 -22.29 16.75 24.70
C LEU A 543 -23.08 16.24 23.48
N GLY A 544 -24.04 17.02 22.98
CA GLY A 544 -24.70 16.71 21.71
C GLY A 544 -23.73 16.73 20.52
N ASP A 545 -22.85 17.73 20.48
CA ASP A 545 -21.86 17.90 19.42
C ASP A 545 -20.73 16.85 19.47
N LEU A 546 -20.45 16.23 20.62
CA LEU A 546 -19.49 15.12 20.74
C LEU A 546 -19.91 13.84 20.00
N ILE A 547 -21.21 13.64 19.74
CA ILE A 547 -21.73 12.46 19.02
C ILE A 547 -21.09 12.35 17.63
N PRO A 548 -21.10 13.41 16.78
CA PRO A 548 -20.30 13.51 15.56
C PRO A 548 -18.84 13.07 15.67
N ILE A 549 -18.10 13.57 16.66
CA ILE A 549 -16.68 13.28 16.83
C ILE A 549 -16.48 11.80 17.12
N GLN A 550 -17.28 11.22 18.03
CA GLN A 550 -17.22 9.79 18.34
C GLN A 550 -17.54 8.93 17.12
N ALA A 551 -18.58 9.28 16.36
CA ALA A 551 -18.93 8.57 15.14
C ALA A 551 -17.79 8.59 14.12
N ILE A 552 -17.19 9.76 13.88
CA ILE A 552 -16.06 9.90 12.95
C ILE A 552 -14.85 9.10 13.45
N TRP A 553 -14.48 9.19 14.73
CA TRP A 553 -13.34 8.45 15.28
C TRP A 553 -13.55 6.93 15.22
N MET A 554 -14.77 6.45 15.48
CA MET A 554 -15.09 5.03 15.33
C MET A 554 -15.02 4.56 13.88
N ILE A 555 -15.52 5.36 12.93
CA ILE A 555 -15.45 5.06 11.49
C ILE A 555 -13.99 5.01 11.03
N GLU A 556 -13.21 6.05 11.34
CA GLU A 556 -11.81 6.16 10.92
C GLU A 556 -10.93 5.11 11.61
N GLY A 557 -11.29 4.69 12.83
CA GLY A 557 -10.58 3.64 13.55
C GLY A 557 -10.78 2.24 13.01
N VAL A 558 -11.84 2.01 12.22
CA VAL A 558 -12.09 0.71 11.56
C VAL A 558 -11.91 0.77 10.04
N ARG A 559 -11.31 1.86 9.52
CA ARG A 559 -11.04 2.05 8.10
C ARG A 559 -9.76 1.36 7.69
N ARG A 560 -9.80 0.62 6.57
CA ARG A 560 -8.63 -0.14 6.09
C ARG A 560 -7.44 0.73 5.71
N GLY A 561 -7.66 1.86 5.04
CA GLY A 561 -6.60 2.82 4.69
C GLY A 561 -5.94 3.50 5.90
N ASN A 562 -6.52 3.39 7.09
CA ASN A 562 -5.92 3.92 8.32
C ASN A 562 -5.18 2.85 9.13
N PHE A 563 -5.01 1.65 8.58
CA PHE A 563 -4.30 0.58 9.27
C PHE A 563 -2.90 1.05 9.69
N LEU A 564 -2.53 0.80 10.96
CA LEU A 564 -1.31 1.28 11.63
C LEU A 564 -1.17 2.81 11.86
N THR A 565 -2.19 3.62 11.57
CA THR A 565 -2.18 5.04 11.98
C THR A 565 -2.69 5.20 13.42
N ALA A 566 -2.42 6.35 14.02
CA ALA A 566 -2.95 6.71 15.34
C ALA A 566 -4.49 6.63 15.39
N SER A 567 -5.14 6.93 14.27
CA SER A 567 -6.60 6.85 14.13
C SER A 567 -7.12 5.42 14.26
N HIS A 568 -6.36 4.40 13.86
CA HIS A 568 -6.72 3.00 14.05
C HIS A 568 -6.27 2.45 15.41
N LEU A 569 -5.08 2.82 15.87
CA LEU A 569 -4.46 2.21 17.05
C LEU A 569 -4.91 2.79 18.38
N LEU A 570 -5.27 4.08 18.42
CA LEU A 570 -5.49 4.83 19.65
C LEU A 570 -6.93 5.37 19.89
N PRO A 571 -8.02 4.99 19.18
CA PRO A 571 -9.36 5.55 19.45
C PRO A 571 -9.79 5.53 20.91
N THR A 572 -9.62 4.40 21.60
CA THR A 572 -9.98 4.26 23.02
C THR A 572 -9.08 5.12 23.92
N ILE A 573 -7.80 5.24 23.57
CA ILE A 573 -6.84 6.06 24.32
C ILE A 573 -7.21 7.54 24.18
N PHE A 574 -7.48 8.02 22.96
CA PHE A 574 -8.03 9.37 22.74
C PHE A 574 -9.35 9.56 23.50
N GLY A 575 -10.20 8.54 23.50
CA GLY A 575 -11.41 8.43 24.31
C GLY A 575 -11.18 8.71 25.80
N ILE A 576 -10.24 7.99 26.40
CA ILE A 576 -9.91 8.14 27.82
C ILE A 576 -9.32 9.52 28.10
N PHE A 577 -8.33 9.96 27.31
CA PHE A 577 -7.67 11.24 27.56
C PHE A 577 -8.58 12.45 27.37
N PHE A 578 -9.57 12.40 26.46
CA PHE A 578 -10.50 13.52 26.32
C PHE A 578 -11.39 13.65 27.57
N GLN A 579 -11.74 12.56 28.26
CA GLN A 579 -12.44 12.65 29.55
C GLN A 579 -11.60 13.30 30.65
N LEU A 580 -10.28 13.12 30.58
CA LEU A 580 -9.35 13.63 31.59
C LEU A 580 -8.96 15.10 31.39
N GLN A 581 -8.82 15.54 30.14
CA GLN A 581 -8.29 16.87 29.80
C GLN A 581 -9.29 17.78 29.06
N GLY A 582 -10.39 17.24 28.55
CA GLY A 582 -11.33 17.94 27.68
C GLY A 582 -11.11 17.64 26.19
N ILE A 583 -12.17 17.82 25.40
CA ILE A 583 -12.13 17.51 23.96
C ILE A 583 -11.34 18.56 23.16
N GLY A 584 -11.28 19.79 23.63
CA GLY A 584 -10.56 20.91 23.04
C GLY A 584 -9.06 20.70 23.00
N TYR A 585 -8.50 19.89 23.91
CA TYR A 585 -7.11 19.43 23.85
C TYR A 585 -6.93 18.24 22.90
N MET A 586 -7.78 17.22 23.03
CA MET A 586 -7.57 15.96 22.32
C MET A 586 -7.98 15.99 20.85
N ALA A 587 -9.00 16.76 20.48
CA ALA A 587 -9.47 16.86 19.10
C ALA A 587 -8.41 17.44 18.15
N PRO A 588 -7.74 18.58 18.45
CA PRO A 588 -6.64 19.07 17.62
C PRO A 588 -5.49 18.07 17.46
N ILE A 589 -5.13 17.35 18.54
CA ILE A 589 -4.07 16.32 18.50
C ILE A 589 -4.48 15.18 17.57
N TYR A 590 -5.69 14.65 17.74
CA TYR A 590 -6.22 13.58 16.89
C TYR A 590 -6.27 14.04 15.43
N PHE A 591 -6.81 15.23 15.14
CA PHE A 591 -6.94 15.75 13.77
C PHE A 591 -5.57 15.99 13.13
N PHE A 592 -4.59 16.47 13.89
CA PHE A 592 -3.22 16.64 13.42
C PHE A 592 -2.62 15.28 13.02
N LEU A 593 -2.70 14.30 13.92
CA LEU A 593 -2.17 12.97 13.67
C LEU A 593 -2.89 12.27 12.51
N HIS A 594 -4.22 12.34 12.45
CA HIS A 594 -5.01 11.79 11.36
C HIS A 594 -4.60 12.41 10.03
N TYR A 595 -4.56 13.75 9.93
CA TYR A 595 -4.19 14.44 8.70
C TYR A 595 -2.78 14.08 8.25
N VAL A 596 -1.80 14.07 9.15
CA VAL A 596 -0.40 13.76 8.82
C VAL A 596 -0.21 12.30 8.39
N GLN A 597 -0.93 11.37 9.01
CA GLN A 597 -0.72 9.92 8.82
C GLN A 597 -1.66 9.27 7.80
N SER A 598 -2.72 9.98 7.38
CA SER A 598 -3.76 9.44 6.49
C SER A 598 -3.89 10.25 5.19
N PRO A 599 -2.81 10.37 4.40
CA PRO A 599 -2.87 11.06 3.11
C PRO A 599 -3.82 10.33 2.15
N LEU A 600 -4.23 11.02 1.08
CA LEU A 600 -5.22 10.45 0.15
C LEU A 600 -4.73 9.15 -0.54
N GLU A 601 -3.41 8.98 -0.62
CA GLU A 601 -2.71 7.78 -1.13
C GLU A 601 -3.13 6.50 -0.40
N ASN A 602 -3.41 6.61 0.91
CA ASN A 602 -3.90 5.48 1.70
C ASN A 602 -5.24 4.94 1.17
N TYR A 603 -5.99 5.77 0.44
CA TYR A 603 -7.28 5.44 -0.17
C TYR A 603 -7.18 5.31 -1.70
N HIS A 604 -5.98 5.15 -2.25
CA HIS A 604 -5.77 5.09 -3.69
C HIS A 604 -6.51 3.90 -4.32
N ALA A 605 -6.46 2.74 -3.67
CA ALA A 605 -7.29 1.60 -4.02
C ALA A 605 -8.69 1.74 -3.40
N SER A 606 -9.74 1.50 -4.18
CA SER A 606 -11.13 1.65 -3.72
C SER A 606 -11.46 0.85 -2.46
N ASP A 607 -10.85 -0.32 -2.28
CA ASP A 607 -11.07 -1.21 -1.15
C ASP A 607 -10.38 -0.74 0.14
N ASN A 608 -9.41 0.17 0.06
CA ASN A 608 -8.81 0.79 1.24
C ASN A 608 -9.68 1.90 1.83
N ARG A 609 -10.59 2.48 1.04
CA ARG A 609 -11.66 3.34 1.58
C ARG A 609 -12.64 2.53 2.43
N LEU A 610 -12.90 1.27 2.07
CA LEU A 610 -13.85 0.39 2.77
C LEU A 610 -13.52 0.30 4.27
N THR A 611 -14.55 0.53 5.08
CA THR A 611 -14.54 0.32 6.53
C THR A 611 -14.99 -1.10 6.87
N GLN A 612 -14.56 -1.61 8.01
CA GLN A 612 -14.99 -2.95 8.44
C GLN A 612 -16.52 -2.98 8.63
N ILE A 613 -17.21 -3.74 7.78
CA ILE A 613 -18.67 -3.79 7.67
C ILE A 613 -19.30 -4.24 8.99
N GLY A 614 -18.75 -5.29 9.61
CA GLY A 614 -19.19 -5.75 10.92
C GLY A 614 -19.14 -4.63 11.97
N ALA A 615 -18.03 -3.91 12.04
CA ALA A 615 -17.85 -2.84 13.01
C ALA A 615 -18.77 -1.63 12.75
N VAL A 616 -18.91 -1.16 11.51
CA VAL A 616 -19.75 0.01 11.20
C VAL A 616 -21.22 -0.22 11.55
N LYS A 617 -21.73 -1.44 11.36
CA LYS A 617 -23.09 -1.82 11.78
C LYS A 617 -23.35 -1.65 13.28
N THR A 618 -22.30 -1.68 14.10
CA THR A 618 -22.41 -1.57 15.57
C THR A 618 -22.23 -0.14 16.09
N ILE A 619 -21.80 0.83 15.27
CA ILE A 619 -21.45 2.19 15.75
C ILE A 619 -22.65 2.88 16.42
N ILE A 620 -23.82 2.87 15.78
CA ILE A 620 -25.04 3.50 16.32
C ILE A 620 -25.44 2.88 17.67
N PRO A 621 -25.67 1.56 17.80
CA PRO A 621 -26.04 0.97 19.08
C PRO A 621 -24.95 1.15 20.15
N THR A 622 -23.66 1.13 19.78
CA THR A 622 -22.57 1.43 20.71
C THR A 622 -22.69 2.85 21.26
N ILE A 623 -22.77 3.87 20.39
CA ILE A 623 -22.90 5.28 20.83
C ILE A 623 -24.19 5.48 21.63
N LEU A 624 -25.30 4.86 21.24
CA LEU A 624 -26.55 4.96 21.98
C LEU A 624 -26.42 4.45 23.41
N LEU A 625 -25.84 3.26 23.60
CA LEU A 625 -25.79 2.60 24.90
C LEU A 625 -24.64 3.11 25.78
N SER A 626 -23.45 3.34 25.21
CA SER A 626 -22.30 3.80 25.97
C SER A 626 -22.37 5.28 26.30
N TYR A 627 -22.92 6.11 25.39
CA TYR A 627 -22.80 7.56 25.50
C TYR A 627 -24.15 8.27 25.64
N VAL A 628 -25.07 8.10 24.68
CA VAL A 628 -26.31 8.88 24.65
C VAL A 628 -27.22 8.55 25.84
N ALA A 629 -27.47 7.28 26.13
CA ALA A 629 -28.34 6.87 27.23
C ALA A 629 -27.81 7.34 28.60
N PRO A 630 -26.52 7.13 28.96
CA PRO A 630 -25.95 7.71 30.18
C PRO A 630 -26.00 9.24 30.20
N THR A 631 -25.75 9.90 29.07
CA THR A 631 -25.83 11.37 28.97
C THR A 631 -27.23 11.87 29.28
N VAL A 632 -28.26 11.28 28.66
CA VAL A 632 -29.66 11.66 28.91
C VAL A 632 -30.05 11.37 30.37
N ALA A 633 -29.71 10.19 30.89
CA ALA A 633 -30.00 9.80 32.27
C ALA A 633 -29.34 10.75 33.29
N MET A 634 -28.12 11.21 33.00
CA MET A 634 -27.38 12.17 33.84
C MET A 634 -28.08 13.53 33.96
N PHE A 635 -28.90 13.96 33.00
CA PHE A 635 -29.67 15.21 33.09
C PHE A 635 -31.13 15.01 33.51
N ALA A 636 -31.72 13.88 33.16
CA ALA A 636 -33.14 13.59 33.35
C ALA A 636 -33.46 12.92 34.71
N ALA A 637 -32.47 12.31 35.39
CA ALA A 637 -32.72 11.65 36.65
C ALA A 637 -33.30 12.63 37.71
N PRO A 638 -34.20 12.14 38.59
CA PRO A 638 -35.01 13.01 39.45
C PRO A 638 -34.22 13.69 40.56
N THR A 639 -33.17 13.04 41.09
CA THR A 639 -32.36 13.58 42.19
C THR A 639 -30.93 13.89 41.75
N LEU A 640 -30.30 14.88 42.38
CA LEU A 640 -28.90 15.21 42.11
C LEU A 640 -27.95 14.03 42.40
N ALA A 641 -28.19 13.29 43.48
CA ALA A 641 -27.41 12.11 43.83
C ALA A 641 -27.47 11.04 42.73
N THR A 642 -28.67 10.78 42.17
CA THR A 642 -28.80 9.83 41.04
C THR A 642 -28.07 10.35 39.79
N ARG A 643 -28.12 11.66 39.50
CA ARG A 643 -27.39 12.25 38.37
C ARG A 643 -25.87 12.10 38.53
N GLN A 644 -25.33 12.37 39.72
CA GLN A 644 -23.92 12.18 40.05
C GLN A 644 -23.52 10.70 39.95
N TRP A 645 -24.36 9.79 40.45
CA TRP A 645 -24.12 8.35 40.37
C TRP A 645 -24.07 7.85 38.92
N VAL A 646 -25.03 8.27 38.07
CA VAL A 646 -25.02 7.96 36.64
C VAL A 646 -23.79 8.55 35.95
N ASN A 647 -23.42 9.78 36.29
CA ASN A 647 -22.23 10.43 35.77
C ASN A 647 -20.98 9.58 36.07
N GLY A 648 -20.69 9.29 37.33
CA GLY A 648 -19.46 8.59 37.70
C GLY A 648 -19.43 7.12 37.27
N LEU A 649 -20.54 6.39 37.40
CA LEU A 649 -20.56 4.96 37.11
C LEU A 649 -20.68 4.65 35.62
N PHE A 650 -21.51 5.39 34.88
CA PHE A 650 -21.83 5.06 33.48
C PHE A 650 -21.21 6.03 32.48
N TRP A 651 -21.22 7.33 32.78
CA TRP A 651 -20.79 8.34 31.82
C TRP A 651 -19.27 8.55 31.82
N GLN A 652 -18.61 8.78 32.96
CA GLN A 652 -17.14 9.00 33.01
C GLN A 652 -16.34 7.88 32.30
N PRO A 653 -16.56 6.59 32.61
CA PRO A 653 -15.86 5.48 31.95
C PRO A 653 -16.41 5.09 30.57
N PHE A 654 -17.31 5.87 29.95
CA PHE A 654 -17.94 5.48 28.70
C PHE A 654 -17.00 5.09 27.55
N PRO A 655 -15.79 5.69 27.37
CA PRO A 655 -14.91 5.29 26.28
C PRO A 655 -14.45 3.82 26.38
N VAL A 656 -14.31 3.32 27.61
CA VAL A 656 -14.01 1.91 27.88
C VAL A 656 -15.23 1.04 27.56
N TYR A 657 -16.42 1.48 27.98
CA TYR A 657 -17.66 0.76 27.64
C TYR A 657 -17.94 0.73 26.14
N ALA A 658 -17.67 1.82 25.43
CA ALA A 658 -17.79 1.89 23.98
C ALA A 658 -16.89 0.85 23.30
N ALA A 659 -15.63 0.72 23.74
CA ALA A 659 -14.70 -0.28 23.22
C ALA A 659 -15.17 -1.73 23.50
N ILE A 660 -15.67 -1.99 24.71
CA ILE A 660 -16.22 -3.30 25.09
C ILE A 660 -17.47 -3.61 24.26
N LEU A 661 -18.42 -2.68 24.18
CA LEU A 661 -19.68 -2.85 23.46
C LEU A 661 -19.47 -3.03 21.96
N GLN A 662 -18.53 -2.31 21.34
CA GLN A 662 -18.21 -2.50 19.94
C GLN A 662 -17.71 -3.94 19.66
N ARG A 663 -16.91 -4.50 20.57
CA ARG A 663 -16.47 -5.90 20.49
C ARG A 663 -17.61 -6.89 20.73
N VAL A 664 -18.46 -6.63 21.72
CA VAL A 664 -19.61 -7.49 22.06
C VAL A 664 -20.65 -7.51 20.94
N PHE A 665 -21.10 -6.34 20.48
CA PHE A 665 -22.04 -6.25 19.35
C PHE A 665 -21.45 -6.83 18.07
N GLY A 666 -20.13 -6.73 17.86
CA GLY A 666 -19.45 -7.37 16.73
C GLY A 666 -19.63 -8.89 16.67
N MET A 667 -19.81 -9.56 17.82
CA MET A 667 -20.06 -11.01 17.86
C MET A 667 -21.43 -11.41 17.30
N PHE A 668 -22.39 -10.48 17.27
CA PHE A 668 -23.76 -10.72 16.84
C PHE A 668 -24.06 -10.21 15.43
N VAL A 669 -23.06 -9.66 14.74
CA VAL A 669 -23.23 -9.05 13.42
C VAL A 669 -22.39 -9.77 12.39
N LYS A 670 -23.01 -10.10 11.24
CA LYS A 670 -22.28 -10.67 10.10
C LYS A 670 -21.32 -9.64 9.49
N ASP A 671 -20.03 -9.94 9.53
CA ASP A 671 -18.98 -9.18 8.86
C ASP A 671 -18.71 -9.74 7.46
N THR A 672 -18.99 -8.92 6.44
CA THR A 672 -18.79 -9.26 5.02
C THR A 672 -17.53 -8.61 4.43
N THR A 673 -16.74 -7.90 5.25
CA THR A 673 -15.57 -7.10 4.80
C THR A 673 -14.61 -7.89 3.91
N HIS A 674 -14.32 -9.15 4.25
CA HIS A 674 -13.36 -9.97 3.51
C HIS A 674 -13.81 -10.25 2.06
N ARG A 675 -15.12 -10.36 1.83
CA ARG A 675 -15.74 -10.56 0.52
C ARG A 675 -15.94 -9.22 -0.19
N ASP A 676 -16.56 -8.26 0.50
CA ASP A 676 -16.96 -6.97 -0.08
C ASP A 676 -15.75 -6.14 -0.53
N ARG A 677 -14.58 -6.29 0.11
CA ARG A 677 -13.35 -5.63 -0.37
C ARG A 677 -12.94 -6.01 -1.79
N ILE A 678 -13.38 -7.17 -2.28
CA ILE A 678 -13.14 -7.63 -3.64
C ILE A 678 -14.35 -7.30 -4.50
N ASP A 679 -15.54 -7.75 -4.07
CA ASP A 679 -16.72 -7.79 -4.94
C ASP A 679 -17.52 -6.47 -4.93
N ASN A 680 -17.48 -5.72 -3.82
CA ASN A 680 -18.27 -4.50 -3.64
C ASN A 680 -17.59 -3.50 -2.66
N PRO A 681 -16.55 -2.76 -3.09
CA PRO A 681 -15.81 -1.82 -2.25
C PRO A 681 -16.63 -0.66 -1.67
N GLU A 682 -17.89 -0.49 -2.08
CA GLU A 682 -18.83 0.54 -1.61
C GLU A 682 -19.89 -0.02 -0.64
N ALA A 683 -19.79 -1.29 -0.23
CA ALA A 683 -20.78 -1.96 0.61
C ALA A 683 -21.04 -1.28 1.97
N ASP A 684 -20.09 -0.51 2.49
CA ASP A 684 -20.25 0.23 3.76
C ASP A 684 -21.06 1.53 3.59
N MET A 685 -21.22 2.08 2.39
CA MET A 685 -21.78 3.42 2.18
C MET A 685 -23.21 3.56 2.73
N PRO A 686 -24.12 2.58 2.56
CA PRO A 686 -25.44 2.64 3.20
C PRO A 686 -25.38 2.63 4.74
N HIS A 687 -24.36 2.02 5.32
CA HIS A 687 -24.14 2.01 6.76
C HIS A 687 -23.56 3.35 7.23
N LEU A 688 -22.54 3.87 6.54
CA LEU A 688 -21.93 5.17 6.83
C LEU A 688 -22.96 6.30 6.74
N ARG A 689 -23.79 6.34 5.69
CA ARG A 689 -24.89 7.31 5.55
C ARG A 689 -25.85 7.29 6.73
N ARG A 690 -26.17 6.10 7.27
CA ARG A 690 -27.02 5.96 8.47
C ARG A 690 -26.32 6.51 9.72
N VAL A 691 -25.04 6.19 9.91
CA VAL A 691 -24.25 6.70 11.04
C VAL A 691 -24.17 8.23 11.00
N TYR A 692 -23.82 8.82 9.85
CA TYR A 692 -23.76 10.29 9.72
C TYR A 692 -25.12 10.95 9.87
N ARG A 693 -26.20 10.35 9.35
CA ARG A 693 -27.55 10.87 9.57
C ARG A 693 -27.91 10.86 11.06
N PHE A 694 -27.64 9.75 11.75
CA PHE A 694 -27.86 9.64 13.19
C PHE A 694 -27.06 10.71 13.96
N ALA A 695 -25.75 10.78 13.73
CA ALA A 695 -24.88 11.71 14.45
C ALA A 695 -25.23 13.18 14.18
N GLY A 696 -25.50 13.53 12.92
CA GLY A 696 -25.86 14.89 12.52
C GLY A 696 -27.22 15.31 13.05
N VAL A 697 -28.23 14.43 13.01
CA VAL A 697 -29.56 14.73 13.58
C VAL A 697 -29.48 14.85 15.10
N ALA A 698 -28.76 13.96 15.79
CA ALA A 698 -28.63 14.02 17.24
C ALA A 698 -27.96 15.33 17.70
N ALA A 699 -26.86 15.74 17.04
CA ALA A 699 -26.20 17.01 17.31
C ALA A 699 -27.11 18.22 17.01
N ALA A 700 -27.80 18.20 15.87
CA ALA A 700 -28.74 19.26 15.51
C ALA A 700 -29.90 19.37 16.52
N CYS A 701 -30.45 18.24 16.97
CA CYS A 701 -31.49 18.24 17.99
C CYS A 701 -31.00 18.84 19.31
N ALA A 702 -29.78 18.51 19.76
CA ALA A 702 -29.20 19.09 20.97
C ALA A 702 -28.98 20.61 20.83
N PHE A 703 -28.41 21.04 19.70
CA PHE A 703 -28.19 22.46 19.41
C PHE A 703 -29.50 23.25 19.34
N LEU A 704 -30.49 22.76 18.60
CA LEU A 704 -31.80 23.42 18.46
C LEU A 704 -32.58 23.41 19.78
N TYR A 705 -32.48 22.32 20.57
CA TYR A 705 -33.05 22.28 21.92
C TYR A 705 -32.48 23.42 22.76
N VAL A 706 -31.16 23.58 22.80
CA VAL A 706 -30.51 24.67 23.52
C VAL A 706 -30.95 26.03 22.96
N ARG A 707 -30.99 26.19 21.64
CA ARG A 707 -31.37 27.45 20.98
C ARG A 707 -32.79 27.92 21.29
N PHE A 708 -33.75 27.00 21.43
CA PHE A 708 -35.17 27.30 21.60
C PHE A 708 -35.71 27.10 23.03
N LYS A 709 -35.03 26.30 23.87
CA LYS A 709 -35.47 25.98 25.22
C LYS A 709 -34.56 26.51 26.32
N SER A 710 -33.43 27.14 25.96
CA SER A 710 -32.56 27.77 26.96
C SER A 710 -33.32 28.88 27.71
N PRO A 711 -33.29 28.91 29.05
CA PRO A 711 -33.85 29.98 29.85
C PRO A 711 -32.99 31.26 29.85
N VAL A 712 -31.77 31.17 29.31
CA VAL A 712 -30.82 32.28 29.13
C VAL A 712 -30.61 32.57 27.65
N SER A 713 -30.13 33.77 27.32
CA SER A 713 -29.97 34.22 25.93
C SER A 713 -29.00 33.32 25.16
N ALA A 714 -29.19 33.19 23.83
CA ALA A 714 -28.26 32.42 23.00
C ALA A 714 -26.85 33.01 23.04
N THR A 715 -26.72 34.34 23.16
CA THR A 715 -25.43 35.01 23.37
C THR A 715 -24.80 34.58 24.69
N GLU A 716 -25.54 34.49 25.78
CA GLU A 716 -25.03 34.01 27.07
C GLU A 716 -24.64 32.52 27.06
N VAL A 717 -25.33 31.69 26.28
CA VAL A 717 -24.95 30.28 26.12
C VAL A 717 -23.71 30.13 25.23
N PHE A 718 -23.64 30.84 24.10
CA PHE A 718 -22.65 30.55 23.06
C PHE A 718 -21.49 31.56 22.95
N LEU A 719 -21.60 32.77 23.54
CA LEU A 719 -20.69 33.90 23.26
C LEU A 719 -20.23 34.69 24.51
N GLU A 720 -21.11 35.03 25.45
CA GLU A 720 -20.79 35.84 26.64
C GLU A 720 -20.30 34.95 27.80
N GLY A 721 -19.25 35.40 28.50
CA GLY A 721 -18.77 34.74 29.71
C GLY A 721 -18.31 33.30 29.52
N ILE A 722 -17.75 32.97 28.35
CA ILE A 722 -17.33 31.61 27.94
C ILE A 722 -16.68 30.87 29.12
N ARG A 723 -17.37 29.83 29.59
CA ARG A 723 -16.90 28.98 30.71
C ARG A 723 -16.06 27.83 30.14
N ASN A 724 -15.38 27.07 31.01
CA ASN A 724 -14.55 25.95 30.58
C ASN A 724 -15.20 25.05 29.49
N PRO A 725 -16.50 24.65 29.58
CA PRO A 725 -17.14 23.86 28.53
C PRO A 725 -17.30 24.58 27.18
N GLY A 726 -17.50 25.91 27.20
CA GLY A 726 -17.64 26.71 25.98
C GLY A 726 -16.32 26.87 25.22
N TYR A 727 -15.21 27.07 25.94
CA TYR A 727 -13.87 27.10 25.32
C TYR A 727 -13.51 25.73 24.75
N ASP A 728 -13.83 24.66 25.47
CA ASP A 728 -13.61 23.28 25.02
C ASP A 728 -14.34 22.99 23.70
N GLN A 729 -15.59 23.42 23.59
CA GLN A 729 -16.39 23.31 22.37
C GLN A 729 -15.79 24.13 21.20
N ILE A 730 -15.44 25.40 21.44
CA ILE A 730 -14.88 26.28 20.40
C ILE A 730 -13.56 25.71 19.85
N CYS A 731 -12.67 25.26 20.74
CA CYS A 731 -11.39 24.68 20.32
C CYS A 731 -11.59 23.37 19.54
N ALA A 732 -12.45 22.47 20.01
CA ALA A 732 -12.70 21.20 19.35
C ALA A 732 -13.31 21.37 17.94
N PHE A 733 -14.35 22.20 17.80
CA PHE A 733 -15.03 22.39 16.52
C PHE A 733 -14.34 23.40 15.61
N GLY A 734 -13.57 24.34 16.15
CA GLY A 734 -12.63 25.16 15.38
C GLY A 734 -11.54 24.29 14.75
N ALA A 735 -10.96 23.36 15.51
CA ALA A 735 -10.02 22.39 14.97
C ALA A 735 -10.69 21.43 13.98
N GLY A 736 -11.93 20.99 14.25
CA GLY A 736 -12.73 20.17 13.35
C GLY A 736 -13.01 20.86 12.00
N ALA A 737 -13.26 22.17 12.00
CA ALA A 737 -13.43 22.96 10.80
C ALA A 737 -12.13 23.02 9.98
N VAL A 738 -10.99 23.32 10.63
CA VAL A 738 -9.66 23.31 9.97
C VAL A 738 -9.35 21.94 9.38
N PHE A 739 -9.55 20.87 10.15
CA PHE A 739 -9.34 19.49 9.73
C PHE A 739 -10.22 19.09 8.52
N THR A 740 -11.48 19.52 8.53
CA THR A 740 -12.40 19.33 7.41
C THR A 740 -11.90 20.07 6.17
N LEU A 741 -11.50 21.34 6.29
CA LEU A 741 -10.96 22.11 5.16
C LEU A 741 -9.67 21.51 4.61
N LEU A 742 -8.77 21.03 5.46
CA LEU A 742 -7.57 20.29 5.07
C LEU A 742 -7.92 19.02 4.28
N SER A 743 -8.96 18.29 4.69
CA SER A 743 -9.45 17.13 3.95
C SER A 743 -10.02 17.50 2.58
N PHE A 744 -10.74 18.63 2.47
CA PHE A 744 -11.20 19.14 1.18
C PHE A 744 -10.06 19.64 0.29
N ARG A 745 -8.98 20.18 0.87
CA ARG A 745 -7.77 20.52 0.12
C ARG A 745 -7.18 19.28 -0.57
N ASP A 746 -7.07 18.17 0.14
CA ASP A 746 -6.58 16.91 -0.42
C ASP A 746 -7.50 16.40 -1.55
N LEU A 747 -8.83 16.46 -1.34
CA LEU A 747 -9.81 16.10 -2.38
C LEU A 747 -9.73 16.99 -3.62
N LYS A 748 -9.49 18.30 -3.45
CA LYS A 748 -9.32 19.24 -4.57
C LYS A 748 -8.00 18.98 -5.31
N LYS A 749 -6.89 18.76 -4.59
CA LYS A 749 -5.58 18.39 -5.18
C LYS A 749 -5.72 17.14 -6.05
N ALA A 750 -6.52 16.17 -5.61
CA ALA A 750 -6.80 14.94 -6.35
C ALA A 750 -7.93 15.04 -7.40
N LYS A 751 -8.52 16.23 -7.60
CA LYS A 751 -9.65 16.49 -8.51
C LYS A 751 -10.90 15.64 -8.23
N LYS A 752 -11.16 15.31 -6.95
CA LYS A 752 -12.38 14.61 -6.52
C LYS A 752 -13.55 15.55 -6.19
N VAL A 753 -13.28 16.86 -6.03
CA VAL A 753 -14.29 17.89 -5.74
C VAL A 753 -14.06 19.13 -6.60
N GLU A 754 -15.05 19.46 -7.43
CA GLU A 754 -15.03 20.65 -8.30
C GLU A 754 -15.49 21.92 -7.59
N ALA A 755 -16.28 21.81 -6.52
CA ALA A 755 -16.84 22.95 -5.79
C ALA A 755 -15.76 23.96 -5.37
N GLY A 756 -16.02 25.26 -5.61
CA GLY A 756 -15.13 26.35 -5.19
C GLY A 756 -15.06 26.51 -3.67
N TRP A 757 -13.98 27.10 -3.15
CA TRP A 757 -13.77 27.31 -1.72
C TRP A 757 -14.88 28.12 -1.06
N ALA A 758 -15.44 29.13 -1.75
CA ALA A 758 -16.58 29.90 -1.26
C ALA A 758 -17.80 29.03 -0.96
N LYS A 759 -18.10 28.04 -1.81
CA LYS A 759 -19.19 27.08 -1.59
C LYS A 759 -18.89 26.15 -0.42
N ILE A 760 -17.66 25.63 -0.33
CA ILE A 760 -17.25 24.72 0.76
C ILE A 760 -17.34 25.44 2.11
N ILE A 761 -16.71 26.61 2.23
CA ILE A 761 -16.68 27.41 3.46
C ILE A 761 -18.09 27.93 3.78
N GLY A 762 -18.81 28.45 2.78
CA GLY A 762 -20.17 28.95 2.96
C GLY A 762 -21.16 27.87 3.42
N THR A 763 -21.04 26.64 2.90
CA THR A 763 -21.87 25.51 3.35
C THR A 763 -21.56 25.14 4.80
N MET A 764 -20.27 25.03 5.16
CA MET A 764 -19.86 24.72 6.53
C MET A 764 -20.33 25.80 7.51
N ALA A 765 -20.08 27.07 7.21
CA ALA A 765 -20.49 28.19 8.06
C ALA A 765 -22.01 28.31 8.17
N GLY A 766 -22.74 28.18 7.06
CA GLY A 766 -24.20 28.22 7.03
C GLY A 766 -24.82 27.11 7.87
N LEU A 767 -24.33 25.87 7.73
CA LEU A 767 -24.80 24.75 8.56
C LEU A 767 -24.45 24.96 10.04
N SER A 768 -23.25 25.43 10.37
CA SER A 768 -22.87 25.68 11.76
C SER A 768 -23.80 26.69 12.44
N LEU A 769 -24.23 27.72 11.72
CA LEU A 769 -25.16 28.73 12.22
C LEU A 769 -26.60 28.20 12.35
N LEU A 770 -27.06 27.39 11.40
CA LEU A 770 -28.45 26.93 11.34
C LEU A 770 -28.73 25.75 12.28
N VAL A 771 -27.81 24.79 12.33
CA VAL A 771 -28.04 23.48 13.00
C VAL A 771 -26.92 23.09 13.96
N GLY A 772 -25.94 23.99 14.19
CA GLY A 772 -24.85 23.78 15.12
C GLY A 772 -23.59 23.16 14.49
N PRO A 773 -22.43 23.37 15.12
CA PRO A 773 -21.13 23.01 14.54
C PRO A 773 -20.90 21.50 14.45
N GLY A 774 -21.42 20.68 15.37
CA GLY A 774 -21.30 19.21 15.27
C GLY A 774 -22.10 18.63 14.09
N ALA A 775 -23.31 19.13 13.86
CA ALA A 775 -24.11 18.74 12.70
C ALA A 775 -23.46 19.20 11.38
N ALA A 776 -22.92 20.42 11.34
CA ALA A 776 -22.19 20.94 10.19
C ALA A 776 -20.94 20.10 9.87
N MET A 777 -20.11 19.80 10.87
CA MET A 777 -18.94 18.93 10.71
C MET A 777 -19.34 17.56 10.15
N THR A 778 -20.41 16.95 10.68
CA THR A 778 -20.92 15.66 10.20
C THR A 778 -21.35 15.71 8.74
N ALA A 779 -22.08 16.76 8.34
CA ALA A 779 -22.54 16.93 6.97
C ALA A 779 -21.37 17.12 5.99
N MET A 780 -20.38 17.93 6.37
CA MET A 780 -19.17 18.13 5.58
C MET A 780 -18.33 16.84 5.47
N TRP A 781 -18.25 16.05 6.55
CA TRP A 781 -17.57 14.76 6.54
C TRP A 781 -18.32 13.72 5.69
N ALA A 782 -19.65 13.69 5.74
CA ALA A 782 -20.46 12.86 4.85
C ALA A 782 -20.25 13.25 3.37
N TRP A 783 -20.15 14.55 3.05
CA TRP A 783 -19.81 15.00 1.70
C TRP A 783 -18.41 14.54 1.26
N ARG A 784 -17.43 14.60 2.16
CA ARG A 784 -16.09 14.04 1.92
C ARG A 784 -16.16 12.54 1.57
N GLU A 785 -16.93 11.75 2.32
CA GLU A 785 -17.08 10.31 2.05
C GLU A 785 -17.69 10.01 0.68
N GLU A 786 -18.73 10.75 0.28
CA GLU A 786 -19.32 10.61 -1.05
C GLU A 786 -18.31 10.96 -2.16
N ALA A 787 -17.49 12.00 -1.95
CA ALA A 787 -16.43 12.37 -2.90
C ALA A 787 -15.32 11.29 -2.99
N LEU A 788 -15.01 10.63 -1.88
CA LEU A 788 -14.06 9.51 -1.87
C LEU A 788 -14.60 8.29 -2.60
N ALA A 789 -15.87 7.95 -2.40
CA ALA A 789 -16.53 6.79 -3.01
C ALA A 789 -16.68 6.91 -4.53
N LYS A 790 -16.80 8.13 -5.08
CA LYS A 790 -16.85 8.34 -6.54
C LYS A 790 -15.61 7.77 -7.24
N LYS A 791 -15.84 6.81 -8.14
CA LYS A 791 -14.84 6.27 -9.06
C LYS A 791 -14.35 7.39 -10.00
N LYS A 792 -13.02 7.51 -10.16
CA LYS A 792 -12.45 8.30 -11.25
C LYS A 792 -12.69 7.51 -12.54
N VAL A 793 -13.53 8.00 -13.43
CA VAL A 793 -13.47 7.58 -14.83
C VAL A 793 -12.24 8.29 -15.40
N PRO A 794 -11.21 7.59 -15.91
CA PRO A 794 -10.10 8.24 -16.57
C PRO A 794 -10.65 9.07 -17.73
N VAL A 795 -10.38 10.37 -17.75
CA VAL A 795 -10.62 11.16 -18.95
C VAL A 795 -9.60 10.67 -19.96
N VAL A 796 -10.05 9.88 -20.93
CA VAL A 796 -9.25 9.57 -22.12
C VAL A 796 -8.96 10.93 -22.75
N LYS A 797 -7.68 11.33 -22.77
CA LYS A 797 -7.28 12.43 -23.63
C LYS A 797 -7.43 11.90 -25.04
N ASP A 798 -8.46 12.36 -25.74
CA ASP A 798 -8.49 12.31 -27.19
C ASP A 798 -7.26 13.10 -27.65
N ASN A 799 -6.20 12.39 -28.06
CA ASN A 799 -5.06 12.95 -28.75
C ASN A 799 -5.30 12.87 -30.25
#